data_AF-A0A7W0W8W0-F1
#
_entry.id   AF-A0A7W0W8W0-F1
#
_cell.length_a   1.000
_cell.length_b   1.000
_cell.length_c   1.000
_cell.angle_alpha   90.00
_cell.angle_beta   90.00
_cell.angle_gamma   90.00
#
_symmetry.space_group_name_H-M   'P 1'
#
loop_
_entity.id
_entity.type
_entity.pdbx_description
1 polymer ?
#
loop_
_entity_poly.entity_id
_entity_poly.type
_entity_poly.pdbx_seq_one_letter_code
_entity_poly.pdbx_strand_id
1 'polypeptide(L)'
;MDARNTVGLQRKVMVRTTALFLLTALLMTMVGRVQPAQAAEELCFNQPGVFDCVAPEFREFWQSNGGLPVFGYPQTPARQEQTPEGSFLVQYFERQRLEYHPEKAAPFMILLGRINDEVLGREGRNWRAFPLATPAGDCVRFDETGQSACGEFLRYWRSQGLDMGDGGVSFRESLALWGLPLSAPMTEINVDGDEVLTQHFERARIELHASGKGGGEILLTRLGVMLVPLDMKLLTVNDFHGQISTGRKVSNKDVGGAAILAAYFKQERAKTRYSLTVHAGDAIGASGPSSALLQDQPTLDFMNRIGFDVGTIGNHEFDDGFEELMRVLNGGCHPVAGCWDGVDFPMLAANVIDKRTNKTILPAYTIINVAGARIGFIGVVLKGTAEIVIPSAVTNLEFRDEAASINAAVAELNKQGVHAIVALVHEGGTQNTQTGVVTGPIVGITEAMDDDVDVVVSGHTHTSINAMIDGKLVTQALSYSTAFGNIDLTIDRAKRDIVSKKATIVTTFHEGMTPDPEIAAMVKAYEDQVAPKVNRKVGVAATTITAEQNAAGESALGNLIADAQRAQMGSQFAFMNPGGIRAPIDAGDVTWGELYSVQPFSNDVVKLSLSGEQVYTLLNQQWQPQSDGSVRTRFLQISGLAYTWSDANPVGQKVVEVRGADGQPISRAATYTVTVNSFLAAGGDAFTILIQGTDRVVGPTDLDALINYVEKLPQPFSASIENRIVKQ
;
A
#
# COMPACT_ATOMS: atom_id res chain seq x y z
N MET A 1 67.90 5.56 10.07
CA MET A 1 68.71 6.77 9.80
C MET A 1 68.28 7.79 10.85
N ASP A 2 68.84 7.69 12.06
CA ASP A 2 69.87 8.59 12.62
C ASP A 2 69.40 10.06 12.64
N ALA A 3 69.33 10.73 13.79
CA ALA A 3 70.55 11.23 14.41
C ALA A 3 70.49 11.40 15.94
N ARG A 4 71.66 11.21 16.53
CA ARG A 4 72.04 11.39 17.94
C ARG A 4 72.40 12.85 18.26
N ASN A 5 72.22 13.19 19.53
CA ASN A 5 73.08 13.97 20.45
C ASN A 5 73.69 15.31 20.02
N THR A 6 73.54 16.31 20.90
CA THR A 6 74.70 16.89 21.62
C THR A 6 74.30 17.56 22.94
N VAL A 7 75.19 17.43 23.92
CA VAL A 7 75.10 17.86 25.33
C VAL A 7 76.26 18.83 25.60
N GLY A 8 76.04 19.80 26.51
CA GLY A 8 77.09 20.48 27.27
C GLY A 8 76.81 21.98 27.42
N LEU A 9 77.02 22.67 28.55
CA LEU A 9 77.75 22.34 29.77
C LEU A 9 77.37 23.39 30.86
N GLN A 10 77.17 22.93 32.11
CA GLN A 10 77.66 23.43 33.42
C GLN A 10 78.26 24.88 33.55
N ARG A 11 78.24 25.64 34.65
CA ARG A 11 77.93 25.45 36.09
C ARG A 11 78.12 26.79 36.87
N LYS A 12 77.24 27.02 37.86
CA LYS A 12 77.49 27.40 39.28
C LYS A 12 77.83 28.84 39.78
N VAL A 13 77.36 29.07 41.04
CA VAL A 13 77.89 29.89 42.18
C VAL A 13 77.40 31.37 42.20
N MET A 14 76.91 32.06 43.26
CA MET A 14 76.93 31.98 44.74
C MET A 14 75.99 33.10 45.31
N VAL A 15 75.24 32.84 46.39
CA VAL A 15 75.08 33.64 47.66
C VAL A 15 74.70 35.14 47.62
N ARG A 16 73.44 35.52 47.94
CA ARG A 16 72.84 36.01 49.24
C ARG A 16 73.07 37.49 49.63
N THR A 17 71.93 38.18 49.83
CA THR A 17 71.57 39.13 50.93
C THR A 17 70.04 39.37 50.80
N THR A 18 69.13 38.83 51.64
CA THR A 18 68.64 39.31 52.97
C THR A 18 68.73 40.84 53.13
N ALA A 19 67.70 41.62 53.45
CA ALA A 19 66.38 41.36 54.05
C ALA A 19 65.43 42.55 53.79
N LEU A 20 64.11 42.31 53.70
CA LEU A 20 63.13 43.13 54.43
C LEU A 20 61.85 42.32 54.70
N PHE A 21 61.36 42.51 55.91
CA PHE A 21 60.37 41.73 56.64
C PHE A 21 58.92 42.17 56.33
N LEU A 22 58.04 41.18 56.18
CA LEU A 22 56.85 40.98 57.03
C LEU A 22 55.73 42.05 56.99
N LEU A 23 54.76 41.90 56.08
CA LEU A 23 53.30 42.01 56.34
C LEU A 23 52.52 41.75 55.04
N THR A 24 51.89 40.57 54.91
CA THR A 24 50.61 40.31 54.19
C THR A 24 50.40 38.81 54.07
N ALA A 25 49.96 38.20 55.17
CA ALA A 25 49.42 36.85 55.20
C ALA A 25 48.12 36.89 56.02
N LEU A 26 47.04 37.37 55.41
CA LEU A 26 45.65 36.99 55.75
C LEU A 26 44.69 37.63 54.72
N LEU A 27 44.46 36.96 53.59
CA LEU A 27 43.21 37.07 52.83
C LEU A 27 43.14 35.87 51.86
N MET A 28 42.90 34.69 52.44
CA MET A 28 42.55 33.47 51.73
C MET A 28 41.04 33.26 51.95
N THR A 29 40.20 33.93 51.17
CA THR A 29 38.75 33.64 51.10
C THR A 29 38.19 34.00 49.72
N MET A 30 37.72 32.97 49.02
CA MET A 30 36.65 33.02 48.02
C MET A 30 36.92 33.83 46.73
N VAL A 31 37.79 33.33 45.86
CA VAL A 31 37.52 33.45 44.41
C VAL A 31 36.89 32.12 44.02
N GLY A 32 35.55 32.09 44.02
CA GLY A 32 34.81 30.96 43.49
C GLY A 32 35.27 30.73 42.05
N ARG A 33 35.78 29.54 41.76
CA ARG A 33 35.77 29.02 40.40
C ARG A 33 34.31 29.07 39.96
N VAL A 34 33.98 29.95 39.04
CA VAL A 34 32.74 29.82 38.26
C VAL A 34 32.88 28.47 37.57
N GLN A 35 32.18 27.45 38.10
CA GLN A 35 31.95 26.24 37.33
C GLN A 35 31.30 26.70 36.02
N PRO A 36 31.70 26.18 34.84
CA PRO A 36 30.85 26.33 33.68
C PRO A 36 29.47 25.80 34.08
N ALA A 37 28.43 26.62 33.93
CA ALA A 37 27.07 26.14 34.06
C ALA A 37 26.97 24.87 33.22
N GLN A 38 26.67 23.72 33.83
CA GLN A 38 26.34 22.53 33.06
C GLN A 38 25.26 22.97 32.08
N ALA A 39 25.55 22.85 30.77
CA ALA A 39 24.52 23.05 29.76
C ALA A 39 23.36 22.15 30.19
N ALA A 40 22.18 22.75 30.44
CA ALA A 40 21.04 21.99 30.91
C ALA A 40 20.78 20.87 29.88
N GLU A 41 20.77 19.62 30.33
CA GLU A 41 20.60 18.48 29.44
C GLU A 41 19.14 18.39 28.99
N GLU A 42 18.91 17.91 27.77
CA GLU A 42 17.58 17.54 27.28
C GLU A 42 16.93 16.49 28.19
N LEU A 43 15.60 16.51 28.27
CA LEU A 43 14.83 15.46 28.95
C LEU A 43 14.24 14.49 27.92
N CYS A 44 14.88 13.33 27.75
CA CYS A 44 14.44 12.28 26.84
C CYS A 44 13.63 11.20 27.55
N PHE A 45 12.77 10.51 26.80
CA PHE A 45 11.88 9.48 27.35
C PHE A 45 12.16 8.12 26.69
N ASN A 46 12.32 7.07 27.49
CA ASN A 46 12.43 5.70 27.00
C ASN A 46 11.03 5.09 26.81
N GLN A 47 10.26 5.63 25.86
CA GLN A 47 8.90 5.22 25.57
C GLN A 47 8.75 4.93 24.07
N PRO A 48 8.22 3.76 23.68
CA PRO A 48 7.97 3.47 22.26
C PRO A 48 7.15 4.57 21.61
N GLY A 49 7.58 5.02 20.43
CA GLY A 49 6.88 6.07 19.70
C GLY A 49 7.21 7.50 20.12
N VAL A 50 8.05 7.72 21.15
CA VAL A 50 8.57 9.04 21.54
C VAL A 50 10.02 9.16 21.07
N PHE A 51 10.28 10.12 20.17
CA PHE A 51 11.58 10.25 19.50
C PHE A 51 12.30 11.56 19.83
N ASP A 52 11.55 12.56 20.31
CA ASP A 52 12.07 13.87 20.66
C ASP A 52 12.28 13.99 22.17
N CYS A 53 13.11 14.95 22.58
CA CYS A 53 13.38 15.26 23.98
C CYS A 53 12.90 16.68 24.29
N VAL A 54 12.55 16.95 25.54
CA VAL A 54 12.24 18.33 25.98
C VAL A 54 13.52 19.13 25.90
N ALA A 55 13.51 20.21 25.12
CA ALA A 55 14.69 21.04 24.94
C ALA A 55 15.07 21.75 26.25
N PRO A 56 16.35 22.07 26.46
CA PRO A 56 16.83 22.66 27.71
C PRO A 56 16.10 23.94 28.10
N GLU A 57 15.73 24.76 27.12
CA GLU A 57 15.02 26.03 27.28
C GLU A 57 13.61 25.85 27.86
N PHE A 58 12.96 24.71 27.60
CA PHE A 58 11.59 24.41 28.05
C PHE A 58 11.54 23.50 29.27
N ARG A 59 12.64 22.84 29.62
CA ARG A 59 12.67 21.74 30.60
C ARG A 59 12.15 22.14 31.98
N GLU A 60 12.69 23.21 32.57
CA GLU A 60 12.29 23.64 33.91
C GLU A 60 10.81 24.06 33.94
N PHE A 61 10.38 24.83 32.94
CA PHE A 61 8.98 25.23 32.82
C PHE A 61 8.05 24.03 32.68
N TRP A 62 8.38 23.08 31.79
CA TRP A 62 7.59 21.87 31.58
C TRP A 62 7.45 21.06 32.88
N GLN A 63 8.54 20.91 33.64
CA GLN A 63 8.55 20.15 34.90
C GLN A 63 7.72 20.83 36.00
N SER A 64 7.85 22.15 36.15
CA SER A 64 7.16 22.91 37.21
C SER A 64 5.67 23.13 36.93
N ASN A 65 5.23 23.04 35.67
CA ASN A 65 3.86 23.34 35.25
C ASN A 65 3.03 22.10 34.89
N GLY A 66 3.30 20.97 35.54
CA GLY A 66 2.48 19.76 35.45
C GLY A 66 2.96 18.71 34.45
N GLY A 67 4.05 18.95 33.72
CA GLY A 67 4.76 17.94 32.94
C GLY A 67 3.89 17.09 32.00
N LEU A 68 4.04 15.77 32.09
CA LEU A 68 3.39 14.82 31.18
C LEU A 68 1.84 14.90 31.21
N PRO A 69 1.16 14.96 32.37
CA PRO A 69 -0.29 15.15 32.42
C PRO A 69 -0.83 16.38 31.69
N VAL A 70 -0.08 17.49 31.71
CA VAL A 70 -0.55 18.78 31.17
C VAL A 70 -0.10 18.98 29.72
N PHE A 71 1.18 18.77 29.44
CA PHE A 71 1.79 19.06 28.13
C PHE A 71 1.92 17.82 27.25
N GLY A 72 2.17 16.65 27.84
CA GLY A 72 2.48 15.43 27.12
C GLY A 72 3.93 15.29 26.66
N TYR A 73 4.18 14.28 25.84
CA TYR A 73 5.48 14.03 25.24
C TYR A 73 5.81 15.06 24.13
N PRO A 74 7.09 15.44 23.95
CA PRO A 74 7.51 16.28 22.83
C PRO A 74 7.20 15.59 21.49
N GLN A 75 6.73 16.38 20.52
CA GLN A 75 6.38 15.94 19.16
C GLN A 75 7.39 16.42 18.11
N THR A 76 8.23 17.38 18.48
CA THR A 76 9.24 17.97 17.61
C THR A 76 10.48 18.34 18.43
N PRO A 77 11.66 18.49 17.78
CA PRO A 77 12.75 19.28 18.35
C PRO A 77 12.32 20.73 18.54
N ALA A 78 13.04 21.48 19.38
CA ALA A 78 12.87 22.93 19.45
C ALA A 78 13.38 23.58 18.15
N ARG A 79 12.63 24.52 17.60
CA ARG A 79 12.98 25.22 16.36
C ARG A 79 12.49 26.66 16.35
N GLN A 80 13.17 27.52 15.60
CA GLN A 80 12.63 28.85 15.30
C GLN A 80 11.41 28.70 14.38
N GLU A 81 10.30 29.29 14.77
CA GLU A 81 9.06 29.27 13.99
C GLU A 81 8.40 30.63 13.96
N GLN A 82 7.82 30.99 12.82
CA GLN A 82 6.94 32.15 12.70
C GLN A 82 5.52 31.71 13.08
N THR A 83 5.05 32.21 14.22
CA THR A 83 3.67 32.06 14.68
C THR A 83 2.86 33.31 14.30
N PRO A 84 1.52 33.29 14.46
CA PRO A 84 0.71 34.50 14.34
C PRO A 84 1.13 35.64 15.30
N GLU A 85 1.80 35.30 16.40
CA GLU A 85 2.18 36.24 17.47
C GLU A 85 3.62 36.76 17.33
N GLY A 86 4.44 36.15 16.47
CA GLY A 86 5.83 36.53 16.25
C GLY A 86 6.73 35.35 15.92
N SER A 87 8.04 35.59 15.80
CA SER A 87 9.02 34.53 15.62
C SER A 87 9.67 34.17 16.94
N PHE A 88 9.51 32.90 17.35
CA PHE A 88 9.98 32.41 18.65
C PHE A 88 10.70 31.07 18.48
N LEU A 89 11.52 30.72 19.46
CA LEU A 89 11.93 29.33 19.63
C LEU A 89 10.71 28.61 20.19
N VAL A 90 10.24 27.58 19.47
CA VAL A 90 9.05 26.83 19.84
C VAL A 90 9.35 25.35 19.95
N GLN A 91 8.61 24.69 20.83
CA GLN A 91 8.54 23.23 20.85
C GLN A 91 7.10 22.76 20.98
N TYR A 92 6.71 21.81 20.14
CA TYR A 92 5.40 21.18 20.20
C TYR A 92 5.45 19.95 21.11
N PHE A 93 4.46 19.85 21.98
CA PHE A 93 4.16 18.69 22.81
C PHE A 93 2.79 18.14 22.41
N GLU A 94 2.39 16.98 22.93
CA GLU A 94 1.11 16.39 22.53
C GLU A 94 -0.06 17.37 22.69
N ARG A 95 -0.09 18.15 23.78
CA ARG A 95 -1.24 19.00 24.13
C ARG A 95 -0.99 20.49 23.99
N GLN A 96 0.26 20.94 23.86
CA GLN A 96 0.63 22.36 23.90
C GLN A 96 1.78 22.72 22.96
N ARG A 97 1.89 24.00 22.59
CA ARG A 97 3.10 24.61 22.03
C ARG A 97 3.69 25.55 23.06
N LEU A 98 4.96 25.34 23.43
CA LEU A 98 5.70 26.26 24.29
C LEU A 98 6.53 27.21 23.42
N GLU A 99 6.54 28.49 23.78
CA GLU A 99 7.21 29.58 23.07
C GLU A 99 8.17 30.28 24.02
N TYR A 100 9.43 30.43 23.61
CA TYR A 100 10.46 31.09 24.42
C TYR A 100 10.57 32.58 24.08
N HIS A 101 10.37 33.39 25.12
CA HIS A 101 10.36 34.85 25.13
C HIS A 101 11.49 35.38 26.04
N PRO A 102 12.75 35.37 25.57
CA PRO A 102 13.90 35.83 26.38
C PRO A 102 13.81 37.31 26.76
N GLU A 103 12.97 38.10 26.09
CA GLU A 103 12.71 39.51 26.40
C GLU A 103 11.81 39.72 27.62
N LYS A 104 11.11 38.68 28.09
CA LYS A 104 10.19 38.76 29.23
C LYS A 104 10.87 38.31 30.52
N ALA A 105 10.47 38.87 31.65
CA ALA A 105 10.92 38.39 32.95
C ALA A 105 10.12 37.15 33.39
N ALA A 106 10.72 36.32 34.25
CA ALA A 106 10.01 35.20 34.89
C ALA A 106 8.72 35.67 35.59
N PRO A 107 7.62 34.90 35.56
CA PRO A 107 7.47 33.57 34.96
C PRO A 107 7.11 33.58 33.44
N PHE A 108 7.10 34.74 32.79
CA PHE A 108 6.60 34.91 31.41
C PHE A 108 7.64 34.66 30.31
N MET A 109 8.81 34.12 30.65
CA MET A 109 9.83 33.72 29.67
C MET A 109 9.36 32.57 28.77
N ILE A 110 8.43 31.75 29.24
CA ILE A 110 7.79 30.70 28.45
C ILE A 110 6.30 30.98 28.43
N LEU A 111 5.73 31.06 27.24
CA LEU A 111 4.29 31.22 27.05
C LEU A 111 3.71 30.06 26.24
N LEU A 112 2.43 29.81 26.44
CA LEU A 112 1.66 28.85 25.66
C LEU A 112 0.98 29.58 24.50
N GLY A 113 1.24 29.10 23.28
CA GLY A 113 0.54 29.59 22.10
C GLY A 113 -0.96 29.32 22.17
N ARG A 114 -1.76 30.13 21.48
CA ARG A 114 -3.23 29.97 21.36
C ARG A 114 -3.60 28.86 20.38
N ILE A 115 -3.11 27.65 20.64
CA ILE A 115 -3.10 26.56 19.67
C ILE A 115 -4.49 26.05 19.27
N ASN A 116 -5.51 26.17 20.13
CA ASN A 116 -6.86 25.72 19.76
C ASN A 116 -7.53 26.72 18.81
N ASP A 117 -7.26 28.02 18.98
CA ASP A 117 -7.68 29.06 18.02
C ASP A 117 -7.06 28.77 16.63
N GLU A 118 -5.77 28.40 16.61
CA GLU A 118 -5.07 28.01 15.39
C GLU A 118 -5.64 26.73 14.76
N VAL A 119 -5.86 25.67 15.55
CA VAL A 119 -6.46 24.41 15.07
C VAL A 119 -7.85 24.66 14.49
N LEU A 120 -8.73 25.38 15.20
CA LEU A 120 -10.06 25.74 14.70
C LEU A 120 -9.97 26.54 13.39
N GLY A 121 -9.02 27.47 13.29
CA GLY A 121 -8.76 28.21 12.06
C GLY A 121 -8.35 27.30 10.90
N ARG A 122 -7.48 26.32 11.13
CA ARG A 122 -7.06 25.32 10.12
C ARG A 122 -8.18 24.36 9.73
N GLU A 123 -9.07 24.03 10.67
CA GLU A 123 -10.32 23.30 10.42
C GLU A 123 -11.37 24.14 9.66
N GLY A 124 -11.08 25.42 9.34
CA GLY A 124 -12.04 26.32 8.68
C GLY A 124 -13.17 26.80 9.60
N ARG A 125 -13.04 26.60 10.92
CA ARG A 125 -14.06 26.91 11.93
C ARG A 125 -13.79 28.27 12.56
N ASN A 126 -14.67 29.24 12.27
CA ASN A 126 -14.64 30.53 12.95
C ASN A 126 -15.35 30.44 14.31
N TRP A 127 -14.57 30.29 15.39
CA TRP A 127 -15.13 30.19 16.75
C TRP A 127 -15.95 31.41 17.18
N ARG A 128 -15.72 32.59 16.58
CA ARG A 128 -16.54 33.79 16.87
C ARG A 128 -17.99 33.66 16.38
N ALA A 129 -18.26 32.69 15.51
CA ALA A 129 -19.60 32.34 15.06
C ALA A 129 -20.22 31.21 15.88
N PHE A 130 -19.52 30.65 16.88
CA PHE A 130 -20.08 29.60 17.71
C PHE A 130 -21.23 30.10 18.57
N PRO A 131 -22.22 29.25 18.87
CA PRO A 131 -23.27 29.58 19.82
C PRO A 131 -22.68 29.99 21.18
N LEU A 132 -23.25 31.03 21.77
CA LEU A 132 -22.89 31.46 23.12
C LEU A 132 -23.52 30.51 24.15
N ALA A 133 -22.75 30.12 25.16
CA ALA A 133 -23.27 29.37 26.29
C ALA A 133 -24.36 30.20 27.00
N THR A 134 -25.52 29.60 27.27
CA THR A 134 -26.56 30.27 28.07
C THR A 134 -26.09 30.24 29.54
N PRO A 135 -25.92 31.38 30.22
CA PRO A 135 -25.47 31.38 31.60
C PRO A 135 -26.53 30.73 32.50
N ALA A 136 -26.14 29.73 33.29
CA ALA A 136 -26.98 29.11 34.31
C ALA A 136 -26.20 29.01 35.64
N GLY A 137 -26.83 29.37 36.76
CA GLY A 137 -26.31 29.09 38.11
C GLY A 137 -24.81 29.37 38.34
N ASP A 138 -24.04 28.30 38.56
CA ASP A 138 -22.63 28.25 38.97
C ASP A 138 -21.60 28.49 37.84
N CYS A 139 -22.05 28.89 36.65
CA CYS A 139 -21.18 29.25 35.53
C CYS A 139 -20.32 30.51 35.81
N VAL A 140 -19.12 30.55 35.23
CA VAL A 140 -18.33 31.78 35.07
C VAL A 140 -18.49 32.29 33.65
N ARG A 141 -18.93 33.54 33.51
CA ARG A 141 -18.99 34.26 32.24
C ARG A 141 -17.68 34.99 31.98
N PHE A 142 -17.21 34.94 30.74
CA PHE A 142 -16.02 35.64 30.25
C PHE A 142 -16.47 36.68 29.23
N ASP A 143 -16.35 37.96 29.56
CA ASP A 143 -16.89 39.04 28.73
C ASP A 143 -16.10 39.24 27.43
N GLU A 144 -14.83 38.86 27.43
CA GLU A 144 -13.93 38.95 26.27
C GLU A 144 -14.38 38.06 25.10
N THR A 145 -14.96 36.89 25.40
CA THR A 145 -15.46 35.95 24.39
C THR A 145 -16.98 35.84 24.37
N GLY A 146 -17.65 36.36 25.39
CA GLY A 146 -19.09 36.18 25.61
C GLY A 146 -19.49 34.77 26.04
N GLN A 147 -18.52 33.86 26.19
CA GLN A 147 -18.76 32.46 26.55
C GLN A 147 -18.81 32.25 28.07
N SER A 148 -19.31 31.09 28.48
CA SER A 148 -19.32 30.68 29.88
C SER A 148 -18.75 29.26 30.04
N ALA A 149 -18.02 29.04 31.14
CA ALA A 149 -17.61 27.71 31.57
C ALA A 149 -18.42 27.30 32.80
N CYS A 150 -18.91 26.07 32.83
CA CYS A 150 -19.81 25.56 33.86
C CYS A 150 -19.46 24.12 34.23
N GLY A 151 -20.01 23.60 35.34
CA GLY A 151 -19.97 22.17 35.68
C GLY A 151 -18.55 21.57 35.70
N GLU A 152 -18.41 20.38 35.09
CA GLU A 152 -17.14 19.64 35.04
C GLU A 152 -16.02 20.42 34.32
N PHE A 153 -16.33 21.12 33.23
CA PHE A 153 -15.35 21.91 32.49
C PHE A 153 -14.80 23.05 33.36
N LEU A 154 -15.67 23.80 34.06
CA LEU A 154 -15.22 24.85 34.97
C LEU A 154 -14.43 24.30 36.16
N ARG A 155 -14.86 23.16 36.71
CA ARG A 155 -14.16 22.52 37.83
C ARG A 155 -12.75 22.08 37.43
N TYR A 156 -12.62 21.45 36.26
CA TYR A 156 -11.33 21.05 35.74
C TYR A 156 -10.46 22.26 35.40
N TRP A 157 -11.02 23.28 34.73
CA TRP A 157 -10.32 24.53 34.41
C TRP A 157 -9.71 25.18 35.65
N ARG A 158 -10.43 25.19 36.79
CA ARG A 158 -9.96 25.73 38.07
C ARG A 158 -8.96 24.83 38.81
N SER A 159 -8.84 23.57 38.43
CA SER A 159 -8.03 22.59 39.16
C SER A 159 -6.55 22.60 38.77
N GLN A 160 -6.20 23.27 37.68
CA GLN A 160 -4.83 23.33 37.13
C GLN A 160 -4.54 24.75 36.64
N GLY A 161 -3.29 25.17 36.72
CA GLY A 161 -2.82 26.45 36.22
C GLY A 161 -1.30 26.45 36.08
N LEU A 162 -0.75 27.47 35.41
CA LEU A 162 0.70 27.69 35.39
C LEU A 162 1.15 28.23 36.74
N ASP A 163 2.23 27.72 37.32
CA ASP A 163 2.81 28.25 38.55
C ASP A 163 3.34 29.67 38.30
N MET A 164 2.63 30.66 38.88
CA MET A 164 3.00 32.06 38.85
C MET A 164 3.35 32.60 40.24
N GLY A 165 3.63 31.70 41.18
CA GLY A 165 3.95 32.01 42.57
C GLY A 165 2.74 32.30 43.46
N ASP A 166 1.52 31.99 43.00
CA ASP A 166 0.34 32.07 43.87
C ASP A 166 0.25 30.82 44.76
N GLY A 167 -0.25 30.98 45.99
CA GLY A 167 -0.47 29.84 46.89
C GLY A 167 -1.64 28.98 46.44
N GLY A 168 -1.38 27.98 45.58
CA GLY A 168 -2.40 27.13 44.94
C GLY A 168 -2.94 27.73 43.64
N VAL A 169 -3.76 26.97 42.89
CA VAL A 169 -4.22 27.37 41.55
C VAL A 169 -5.15 28.57 41.62
N SER A 170 -4.67 29.73 41.18
CA SER A 170 -5.47 30.95 41.10
C SER A 170 -6.20 31.09 39.76
N PHE A 171 -7.17 32.02 39.69
CA PHE A 171 -7.88 32.29 38.44
C PHE A 171 -6.94 32.73 37.31
N ARG A 172 -5.91 33.54 37.61
CA ARG A 172 -4.94 33.99 36.60
C ARG A 172 -4.05 32.85 36.10
N GLU A 173 -3.73 31.90 36.97
CA GLU A 173 -2.92 30.73 36.62
C GLU A 173 -3.70 29.75 35.75
N SER A 174 -4.98 29.51 36.08
CA SER A 174 -5.90 28.75 35.22
C SER A 174 -6.09 29.42 33.86
N LEU A 175 -6.29 30.74 33.84
CA LEU A 175 -6.44 31.52 32.61
C LEU A 175 -5.18 31.47 31.75
N ALA A 176 -3.99 31.49 32.36
CA ALA A 176 -2.73 31.41 31.62
C ALA A 176 -2.50 30.02 30.98
N LEU A 177 -2.91 28.95 31.66
CA LEU A 177 -2.79 27.59 31.14
C LEU A 177 -3.81 27.31 30.03
N TRP A 178 -5.10 27.57 30.29
CA TRP A 178 -6.19 27.14 29.41
C TRP A 178 -6.63 28.21 28.42
N GLY A 179 -6.49 29.49 28.79
CA GLY A 179 -7.06 30.62 28.07
C GLY A 179 -8.56 30.79 28.27
N LEU A 180 -9.13 31.72 27.51
CA LEU A 180 -10.56 32.03 27.54
C LEU A 180 -11.38 30.93 26.84
N PRO A 181 -12.61 30.62 27.29
CA PRO A 181 -13.49 29.71 26.56
C PRO A 181 -13.89 30.32 25.21
N LEU A 182 -13.73 29.54 24.15
CA LEU A 182 -14.09 29.89 22.77
C LEU A 182 -15.47 29.38 22.37
N SER A 183 -16.00 28.39 23.09
CA SER A 183 -17.27 27.75 22.77
C SER A 183 -18.12 27.45 24.01
N ALA A 184 -19.42 27.24 23.78
CA ALA A 184 -20.23 26.42 24.67
C ALA A 184 -19.81 24.93 24.57
N PRO A 185 -20.12 24.09 25.57
CA PRO A 185 -19.98 22.65 25.42
C PRO A 185 -20.81 22.12 24.25
N MET A 186 -20.19 21.33 23.37
CA MET A 186 -20.83 20.73 22.20
C MET A 186 -20.31 19.31 21.97
N THR A 187 -21.14 18.43 21.43
CA THR A 187 -20.75 17.05 21.13
C THR A 187 -20.00 17.00 19.81
N GLU A 188 -18.81 16.40 19.81
CA GLU A 188 -17.91 16.33 18.66
C GLU A 188 -17.20 15.00 18.57
N ILE A 189 -16.77 14.63 17.36
CA ILE A 189 -15.86 13.51 17.14
C ILE A 189 -14.44 13.95 17.51
N ASN A 190 -13.78 13.22 18.40
CA ASN A 190 -12.38 13.48 18.76
C ASN A 190 -11.39 12.85 17.76
N VAL A 191 -10.09 12.99 18.02
CA VAL A 191 -9.01 12.47 17.15
C VAL A 191 -8.98 10.94 17.08
N ASP A 192 -9.59 10.26 18.05
CA ASP A 192 -9.68 8.80 18.13
C ASP A 192 -10.96 8.27 17.46
N GLY A 193 -11.91 9.15 17.11
CA GLY A 193 -13.17 8.82 16.46
C GLY A 193 -14.37 8.73 17.40
N ASP A 194 -14.19 9.02 18.69
CA ASP A 194 -15.25 8.96 19.70
C ASP A 194 -16.11 10.22 19.69
N GLU A 195 -17.41 10.05 19.88
CA GLU A 195 -18.36 11.15 20.09
C GLU A 195 -18.30 11.60 21.57
N VAL A 196 -17.75 12.79 21.83
CA VAL A 196 -17.47 13.29 23.18
C VAL A 196 -17.97 14.71 23.37
N LEU A 197 -18.45 15.02 24.57
CA LEU A 197 -18.82 16.39 24.92
C LEU A 197 -17.53 17.22 25.09
N THR A 198 -17.38 18.25 24.28
CA THR A 198 -16.16 19.05 24.16
C THR A 198 -16.45 20.51 24.51
N GLN A 199 -15.52 21.17 25.21
CA GLN A 199 -15.48 22.64 25.27
C GLN A 199 -14.11 23.15 24.80
N HIS A 200 -14.13 24.13 23.88
CA HIS A 200 -12.93 24.77 23.36
C HIS A 200 -12.55 25.98 24.22
N PHE A 201 -11.27 26.09 24.56
CA PHE A 201 -10.59 27.23 25.16
C PHE A 201 -9.43 27.65 24.26
N GLU A 202 -8.91 28.88 24.37
CA GLU A 202 -7.85 29.38 23.47
C GLU A 202 -6.64 28.47 23.35
N ARG A 203 -6.25 27.82 24.45
CA ARG A 203 -5.04 26.97 24.53
C ARG A 203 -5.37 25.50 24.71
N ALA A 204 -6.63 25.13 24.93
CA ALA A 204 -6.98 23.74 25.20
C ALA A 204 -8.35 23.36 24.65
N ARG A 205 -8.48 22.09 24.27
CA ARG A 205 -9.76 21.44 24.02
C ARG A 205 -9.93 20.39 25.12
N ILE A 206 -10.98 20.57 25.91
CA ILE A 206 -11.28 19.73 27.06
C ILE A 206 -12.46 18.84 26.67
N GLU A 207 -12.30 17.53 26.87
CA GLU A 207 -13.27 16.50 26.51
C GLU A 207 -13.80 15.83 27.78
N LEU A 208 -15.13 15.70 27.89
CA LEU A 208 -15.79 14.94 28.94
C LEU A 208 -16.23 13.59 28.36
N HIS A 209 -15.54 12.55 28.79
CA HIS A 209 -15.77 11.15 28.40
C HIS A 209 -16.75 10.50 29.37
N ALA A 210 -17.78 9.84 28.84
CA ALA A 210 -18.74 9.12 29.67
C ALA A 210 -18.07 7.88 30.27
N SER A 211 -17.98 7.77 31.61
CA SER A 211 -17.54 6.53 32.24
C SER A 211 -18.74 5.62 32.55
N GLY A 212 -18.58 4.31 32.32
CA GLY A 212 -19.58 3.29 32.68
C GLY A 212 -19.89 3.18 34.18
N LYS A 213 -19.26 3.99 35.04
CA LYS A 213 -19.46 4.01 36.51
C LYS A 213 -20.02 5.35 37.03
N GLY A 214 -20.67 6.15 36.18
CA GLY A 214 -21.51 7.27 36.64
C GLY A 214 -20.76 8.55 37.05
N GLY A 215 -19.50 8.72 36.66
CA GLY A 215 -18.78 10.00 36.74
C GLY A 215 -17.90 10.19 35.51
N GLY A 216 -18.11 11.24 34.72
CA GLY A 216 -17.34 11.44 33.48
C GLY A 216 -15.85 11.70 33.75
N GLU A 217 -14.99 11.24 32.85
CA GLU A 217 -13.54 11.49 32.88
C GLU A 217 -13.20 12.69 31.99
N ILE A 218 -12.41 13.63 32.50
CA ILE A 218 -11.91 14.76 31.70
C ILE A 218 -10.59 14.36 31.05
N LEU A 219 -10.54 14.44 29.73
CA LEU A 219 -9.32 14.28 28.94
C LEU A 219 -9.01 15.57 28.16
N LEU A 220 -7.74 15.77 27.86
CA LEU A 220 -7.28 16.87 27.01
C LEU A 220 -6.99 16.33 25.61
N THR A 221 -7.57 16.97 24.60
CA THR A 221 -7.21 16.68 23.22
C THR A 221 -5.75 16.98 22.99
N ARG A 222 -5.09 16.16 22.18
CA ARG A 222 -3.69 16.33 21.78
C ARG A 222 -3.55 17.43 20.70
N LEU A 223 -3.91 18.67 21.02
CA LEU A 223 -3.92 19.78 20.05
C LEU A 223 -2.54 20.10 19.46
N GLY A 224 -1.45 19.90 20.20
CA GLY A 224 -0.11 20.11 19.65
C GLY A 224 0.23 19.09 18.57
N VAL A 225 -0.32 17.86 18.64
CA VAL A 225 -0.23 16.87 17.57
C VAL A 225 -0.93 17.35 16.29
N MET A 226 -2.07 18.04 16.43
CA MET A 226 -2.87 18.52 15.29
C MET A 226 -2.15 19.59 14.45
N LEU A 227 -1.26 20.37 15.05
CA LEU A 227 -0.52 21.44 14.37
C LEU A 227 0.80 20.98 13.74
N VAL A 228 1.26 19.77 14.08
CA VAL A 228 2.45 19.16 13.50
C VAL A 228 2.01 18.27 12.33
N PRO A 229 2.44 18.54 11.08
CA PRO A 229 2.17 17.62 9.97
C PRO A 229 2.72 16.22 10.26
N LEU A 230 2.05 15.19 9.76
CA LEU A 230 2.52 13.81 9.86
C LEU A 230 3.14 13.39 8.54
N ASP A 231 4.46 13.22 8.54
CA ASP A 231 5.18 12.62 7.41
C ASP A 231 5.23 11.10 7.57
N MET A 232 4.86 10.39 6.50
CA MET A 232 4.88 8.92 6.47
C MET A 232 5.18 8.36 5.10
N LYS A 233 5.54 7.08 5.07
CA LYS A 233 5.63 6.30 3.83
C LYS A 233 4.44 5.35 3.68
N LEU A 234 3.89 5.28 2.48
CA LEU A 234 2.99 4.21 2.07
C LEU A 234 3.75 3.32 1.08
N LEU A 235 4.06 2.10 1.49
CA LEU A 235 4.72 1.08 0.68
C LEU A 235 3.66 0.24 0.00
N THR A 236 3.71 0.09 -1.32
CA THR A 236 2.63 -0.53 -2.09
C THR A 236 3.12 -1.69 -2.95
N VAL A 237 2.30 -2.73 -3.05
CA VAL A 237 2.48 -3.88 -3.96
C VAL A 237 1.21 -4.09 -4.75
N ASN A 238 1.32 -4.54 -5.98
CA ASN A 238 0.21 -5.01 -6.80
C ASN A 238 0.68 -6.23 -7.60
N ASP A 239 -0.24 -7.13 -7.93
CA ASP A 239 0.02 -8.26 -8.83
C ASP A 239 1.23 -9.11 -8.37
N PHE A 240 1.31 -9.42 -7.08
CA PHE A 240 2.39 -10.22 -6.51
C PHE A 240 2.39 -11.66 -7.05
N HIS A 241 1.19 -12.22 -7.34
CA HIS A 241 0.96 -13.55 -7.92
C HIS A 241 1.80 -14.64 -7.28
N GLY A 242 1.83 -14.67 -5.96
CA GLY A 242 2.58 -15.63 -5.16
C GLY A 242 4.03 -15.86 -5.58
N GLN A 243 4.70 -14.83 -6.15
CA GLN A 243 6.08 -14.91 -6.62
C GLN A 243 7.06 -14.77 -5.45
N ILE A 244 6.96 -15.68 -4.48
CA ILE A 244 7.82 -15.69 -3.29
C ILE A 244 9.26 -16.11 -3.61
N SER A 245 9.43 -16.96 -4.62
CA SER A 245 10.71 -17.48 -5.09
C SER A 245 11.47 -16.48 -5.95
N THR A 246 12.79 -16.64 -6.02
CA THR A 246 13.65 -15.88 -6.93
C THR A 246 13.62 -16.47 -8.34
N GLY A 247 13.92 -15.68 -9.37
CA GLY A 247 14.09 -16.21 -10.73
C GLY A 247 13.75 -15.24 -11.85
N ARG A 248 13.31 -14.01 -11.53
CA ARG A 248 12.98 -13.00 -12.53
C ARG A 248 14.15 -12.08 -12.80
N LYS A 249 14.27 -11.64 -14.06
CA LYS A 249 15.29 -10.71 -14.51
C LYS A 249 14.69 -9.51 -15.22
N VAL A 250 15.24 -8.33 -14.93
CA VAL A 250 15.01 -7.10 -15.69
C VAL A 250 16.36 -6.60 -16.18
N SER A 251 16.50 -6.37 -17.48
CA SER A 251 17.77 -5.97 -18.11
C SER A 251 18.96 -6.88 -17.69
N ASN A 252 18.73 -8.19 -17.67
CA ASN A 252 19.68 -9.24 -17.23
C ASN A 252 20.12 -9.19 -15.75
N LYS A 253 19.44 -8.43 -14.90
CA LYS A 253 19.68 -8.40 -13.45
C LYS A 253 18.55 -9.06 -12.69
N ASP A 254 18.88 -9.83 -11.66
CA ASP A 254 17.89 -10.47 -10.80
C ASP A 254 17.06 -9.44 -10.02
N VAL A 255 15.74 -9.65 -10.01
CA VAL A 255 14.75 -8.79 -9.35
C VAL A 255 13.67 -9.62 -8.66
N GLY A 256 12.97 -9.01 -7.70
CA GLY A 256 11.82 -9.61 -7.03
C GLY A 256 12.16 -10.76 -6.07
N GLY A 257 11.11 -11.42 -5.58
CA GLY A 257 11.18 -12.46 -4.56
C GLY A 257 10.92 -11.90 -3.16
N ALA A 258 10.24 -12.68 -2.33
CA ALA A 258 9.75 -12.27 -1.02
C ALA A 258 10.87 -11.75 -0.10
N ALA A 259 12.01 -12.47 -0.05
CA ALA A 259 13.13 -12.11 0.83
C ALA A 259 13.81 -10.79 0.44
N ILE A 260 13.87 -10.48 -0.86
CA ILE A 260 14.44 -9.21 -1.34
C ILE A 260 13.45 -8.07 -1.09
N LEU A 261 12.16 -8.26 -1.38
CA LEU A 261 11.14 -7.26 -1.10
C LEU A 261 11.10 -6.90 0.39
N ALA A 262 11.17 -7.90 1.28
CA ALA A 262 11.24 -7.70 2.72
C ALA A 262 12.44 -6.84 3.14
N ALA A 263 13.62 -7.05 2.53
CA ALA A 263 14.81 -6.26 2.81
C ALA A 263 14.65 -4.80 2.38
N TYR A 264 14.07 -4.55 1.20
CA TYR A 264 13.72 -3.20 0.75
C TYR A 264 12.73 -2.51 1.71
N PHE A 265 11.68 -3.21 2.14
CA PHE A 265 10.71 -2.65 3.08
C PHE A 265 11.36 -2.32 4.43
N LYS A 266 12.23 -3.18 4.96
CA LYS A 266 13.00 -2.88 6.18
C LYS A 266 13.86 -1.62 6.00
N GLN A 267 14.51 -1.45 4.84
CA GLN A 267 15.30 -0.25 4.56
C GLN A 267 14.45 1.02 4.48
N GLU A 268 13.29 0.98 3.82
CA GLU A 268 12.40 2.14 3.70
C GLU A 268 11.73 2.51 5.03
N ARG A 269 11.29 1.50 5.80
CA ARG A 269 10.73 1.70 7.14
C ARG A 269 11.75 2.35 8.09
N ALA A 270 13.04 2.05 7.96
CA ALA A 270 14.09 2.67 8.77
C ALA A 270 14.33 4.16 8.46
N LYS A 271 13.83 4.68 7.32
CA LYS A 271 14.00 6.09 6.90
C LYS A 271 12.88 7.00 7.38
N THR A 272 11.82 6.44 7.96
CA THR A 272 10.63 7.19 8.38
C THR A 272 10.20 6.75 9.77
N ARG A 273 9.54 7.66 10.50
CA ARG A 273 8.92 7.34 11.80
C ARG A 273 7.65 6.51 11.63
N TYR A 274 6.90 6.78 10.55
CA TYR A 274 5.62 6.17 10.28
C TYR A 274 5.61 5.58 8.87
N SER A 275 5.08 4.37 8.75
CA SER A 275 4.88 3.72 7.47
C SER A 275 3.71 2.77 7.53
N LEU A 276 2.98 2.65 6.43
CA LEU A 276 2.02 1.58 6.19
C LEU A 276 2.41 0.81 4.93
N THR A 277 1.99 -0.44 4.83
CA THR A 277 2.24 -1.35 3.72
C THR A 277 0.92 -1.90 3.20
N VAL A 278 0.64 -1.72 1.92
CA VAL A 278 -0.66 -2.05 1.33
C VAL A 278 -0.53 -2.82 0.02
N HIS A 279 -1.55 -3.59 -0.36
CA HIS A 279 -1.58 -4.21 -1.69
C HIS A 279 -2.89 -4.00 -2.46
N ALA A 280 -2.76 -3.86 -3.78
CA ALA A 280 -3.86 -3.59 -4.71
C ALA A 280 -4.36 -4.87 -5.44
N GLY A 281 -4.54 -5.98 -4.72
CA GLY A 281 -5.04 -7.24 -5.29
C GLY A 281 -4.02 -8.08 -6.06
N ASP A 282 -4.46 -9.25 -6.50
CA ASP A 282 -3.65 -10.31 -7.12
C ASP A 282 -2.37 -10.61 -6.32
N ALA A 283 -2.53 -10.67 -5.00
CA ALA A 283 -1.48 -11.15 -4.12
C ALA A 283 -1.23 -12.64 -4.38
N ILE A 284 -2.32 -13.38 -4.57
CA ILE A 284 -2.38 -14.83 -4.79
C ILE A 284 -3.04 -15.13 -6.15
N GLY A 285 -3.06 -16.40 -6.55
CA GLY A 285 -3.50 -16.81 -7.89
C GLY A 285 -2.53 -16.41 -9.01
N ALA A 286 -2.64 -17.10 -10.16
CA ALA A 286 -1.57 -17.20 -11.16
C ALA A 286 -0.17 -17.51 -10.57
N SER A 287 -0.15 -18.16 -9.42
CA SER A 287 1.02 -18.25 -8.55
C SER A 287 2.11 -19.18 -9.07
N GLY A 288 3.36 -18.92 -8.65
CA GLY A 288 4.45 -19.88 -8.82
C GLY A 288 4.21 -21.15 -8.00
N PRO A 289 4.85 -22.28 -8.36
CA PRO A 289 4.57 -23.58 -7.74
C PRO A 289 4.89 -23.64 -6.25
N SER A 290 5.83 -22.82 -5.76
CA SER A 290 6.16 -22.70 -4.32
C SER A 290 5.03 -22.13 -3.48
N SER A 291 4.08 -21.42 -4.09
CA SER A 291 2.88 -20.90 -3.44
C SER A 291 1.64 -21.68 -3.84
N ALA A 292 1.41 -21.86 -5.14
CA ALA A 292 0.17 -22.42 -5.67
C ALA A 292 -0.10 -23.88 -5.22
N LEU A 293 0.94 -24.72 -5.18
CA LEU A 293 0.80 -26.13 -4.75
C LEU A 293 0.45 -26.28 -3.27
N LEU A 294 0.56 -25.19 -2.52
CA LEU A 294 0.24 -25.09 -1.10
C LEU A 294 -0.94 -24.11 -0.88
N GLN A 295 -1.80 -23.95 -1.89
CA GLN A 295 -3.03 -23.14 -1.84
C GLN A 295 -2.75 -21.69 -1.40
N ASP A 296 -1.65 -21.14 -1.90
CA ASP A 296 -1.18 -19.78 -1.68
C ASP A 296 -0.97 -19.34 -0.22
N GLN A 297 -1.09 -20.26 0.73
CA GLN A 297 -0.74 -20.04 2.14
C GLN A 297 0.70 -19.51 2.32
N PRO A 298 1.72 -19.97 1.56
CA PRO A 298 3.07 -19.41 1.66
C PRO A 298 3.15 -17.90 1.38
N THR A 299 2.33 -17.40 0.47
CA THR A 299 2.28 -15.98 0.12
C THR A 299 1.60 -15.17 1.21
N LEU A 300 0.52 -15.70 1.79
CA LEU A 300 -0.17 -15.05 2.90
C LEU A 300 0.66 -15.09 4.19
N ASP A 301 1.41 -16.17 4.46
CA ASP A 301 2.39 -16.24 5.56
C ASP A 301 3.47 -15.17 5.41
N PHE A 302 4.01 -15.02 4.20
CA PHE A 302 4.94 -13.92 3.90
C PHE A 302 4.35 -12.56 4.25
N MET A 303 3.12 -12.27 3.79
CA MET A 303 2.47 -10.97 4.00
C MET A 303 2.20 -10.69 5.49
N ASN A 304 1.70 -11.68 6.24
CA ASN A 304 1.53 -11.58 7.70
C ASN A 304 2.88 -11.28 8.38
N ARG A 305 3.95 -12.04 8.06
CA ARG A 305 5.28 -11.87 8.68
C ARG A 305 5.91 -10.51 8.46
N ILE A 306 5.75 -9.94 7.26
CA ILE A 306 6.32 -8.62 6.98
C ILE A 306 5.40 -7.47 7.39
N GLY A 307 4.21 -7.75 7.90
CA GLY A 307 3.26 -6.76 8.41
C GLY A 307 2.69 -5.90 7.29
N PHE A 308 1.83 -6.48 6.45
CA PHE A 308 0.90 -5.68 5.65
C PHE A 308 -0.20 -5.10 6.55
N ASP A 309 -0.65 -3.89 6.25
CA ASP A 309 -1.63 -3.17 7.06
C ASP A 309 -3.04 -3.23 6.47
N VAL A 310 -3.17 -3.30 5.14
CA VAL A 310 -4.46 -3.44 4.44
C VAL A 310 -4.26 -3.91 3.00
N GLY A 311 -5.21 -4.70 2.49
CA GLY A 311 -5.23 -5.15 1.11
C GLY A 311 -6.60 -5.01 0.47
N THR A 312 -6.65 -5.06 -0.86
CA THR A 312 -7.86 -5.40 -1.63
C THR A 312 -7.63 -6.74 -2.32
N ILE A 313 -8.70 -7.39 -2.74
CA ILE A 313 -8.63 -8.54 -3.64
C ILE A 313 -8.55 -8.07 -5.10
N GLY A 314 -8.01 -8.91 -5.96
CA GLY A 314 -8.02 -8.80 -7.42
C GLY A 314 -8.83 -9.94 -8.05
N ASN A 315 -8.63 -10.17 -9.35
CA ASN A 315 -9.35 -11.22 -10.04
C ASN A 315 -8.79 -12.62 -9.75
N HIS A 316 -7.48 -12.74 -9.53
CA HIS A 316 -6.82 -14.02 -9.33
C HIS A 316 -7.06 -14.61 -7.93
N GLU A 317 -7.50 -13.80 -6.96
CA GLU A 317 -8.07 -14.28 -5.70
C GLU A 317 -9.30 -15.21 -5.89
N PHE A 318 -9.95 -15.19 -7.06
CA PHE A 318 -11.09 -16.05 -7.38
C PHE A 318 -10.73 -17.30 -8.20
N ASP A 319 -9.45 -17.55 -8.51
CA ASP A 319 -9.01 -18.67 -9.37
C ASP A 319 -9.52 -20.02 -8.84
N ASP A 320 -9.39 -20.26 -7.53
CA ASP A 320 -9.85 -21.50 -6.87
C ASP A 320 -11.30 -21.38 -6.32
N GLY A 321 -11.99 -20.27 -6.59
CA GLY A 321 -13.39 -20.05 -6.25
C GLY A 321 -13.65 -19.29 -4.95
N PHE A 322 -14.88 -18.77 -4.84
CA PHE A 322 -15.29 -17.91 -3.71
C PHE A 322 -15.13 -18.58 -2.33
N GLU A 323 -15.45 -19.86 -2.20
CA GLU A 323 -15.35 -20.57 -0.91
C GLU A 323 -13.88 -20.72 -0.49
N GLU A 324 -12.98 -20.99 -1.43
CA GLU A 324 -11.55 -21.09 -1.15
C GLU A 324 -10.96 -19.72 -0.81
N LEU A 325 -11.36 -18.65 -1.52
CA LEU A 325 -11.02 -17.27 -1.16
C LEU A 325 -11.38 -16.99 0.31
N MET A 326 -12.63 -17.27 0.72
CA MET A 326 -13.02 -17.03 2.10
C MET A 326 -12.25 -17.91 3.11
N ARG A 327 -11.84 -19.12 2.71
CA ARG A 327 -11.00 -20.01 3.56
C ARG A 327 -9.58 -19.48 3.72
N VAL A 328 -8.92 -19.06 2.65
CA VAL A 328 -7.53 -18.53 2.75
C VAL A 328 -7.49 -17.21 3.52
N LEU A 329 -8.53 -16.37 3.40
CA LEU A 329 -8.59 -15.11 4.13
C LEU A 329 -8.93 -15.30 5.62
N ASN A 330 -9.95 -16.10 5.95
CA ASN A 330 -10.41 -16.25 7.34
C ASN A 330 -9.74 -17.38 8.13
N GLY A 331 -8.94 -18.21 7.45
CA GLY A 331 -8.39 -19.44 8.01
C GLY A 331 -9.30 -20.65 7.80
N GLY A 332 -8.71 -21.83 7.93
CA GLY A 332 -9.35 -23.12 7.72
C GLY A 332 -8.39 -24.18 7.19
N CYS A 333 -8.85 -25.42 7.11
CA CYS A 333 -8.03 -26.55 6.66
C CYS A 333 -8.34 -26.90 5.20
N HIS A 334 -7.28 -27.09 4.42
CA HIS A 334 -7.33 -27.64 3.07
C HIS A 334 -6.74 -29.06 3.05
N PRO A 335 -7.30 -30.02 2.30
CA PRO A 335 -6.81 -31.40 2.26
C PRO A 335 -5.34 -31.55 1.83
N VAL A 336 -4.86 -30.62 0.99
CA VAL A 336 -3.49 -30.65 0.44
C VAL A 336 -2.53 -29.75 1.23
N ALA A 337 -2.98 -28.56 1.64
CA ALA A 337 -2.11 -27.54 2.21
C ALA A 337 -2.10 -27.54 3.75
N GLY A 338 -2.98 -28.32 4.40
CA GLY A 338 -3.12 -28.32 5.84
C GLY A 338 -3.95 -27.13 6.34
N CYS A 339 -3.83 -26.84 7.64
CA CYS A 339 -4.59 -25.78 8.30
C CYS A 339 -3.82 -24.46 8.32
N TRP A 340 -4.58 -23.39 8.12
CA TRP A 340 -4.11 -22.01 8.03
C TRP A 340 -4.96 -21.12 8.94
N ASP A 341 -4.34 -20.13 9.59
CA ASP A 341 -5.01 -19.26 10.57
C ASP A 341 -5.71 -18.04 9.95
N GLY A 342 -5.49 -17.79 8.65
CA GLY A 342 -6.03 -16.63 7.96
C GLY A 342 -5.02 -15.48 7.84
N VAL A 343 -5.44 -14.45 7.12
CA VAL A 343 -4.71 -13.21 6.97
C VAL A 343 -4.92 -12.35 8.23
N ASP A 344 -3.88 -11.71 8.74
CA ASP A 344 -3.94 -10.93 10.00
C ASP A 344 -4.17 -9.43 9.82
N PHE A 345 -4.43 -9.01 8.57
CA PHE A 345 -4.75 -7.64 8.18
C PHE A 345 -6.07 -7.57 7.38
N PRO A 346 -6.76 -6.41 7.39
CA PRO A 346 -8.03 -6.25 6.68
C PRO A 346 -7.88 -6.39 5.17
N MET A 347 -8.75 -7.22 4.59
CA MET A 347 -8.96 -7.36 3.15
C MET A 347 -10.26 -6.69 2.75
N LEU A 348 -10.24 -5.87 1.71
CA LEU A 348 -11.33 -4.99 1.32
C LEU A 348 -11.93 -5.36 -0.04
N ALA A 349 -13.23 -5.12 -0.22
CA ALA A 349 -13.92 -5.15 -1.51
C ALA A 349 -15.29 -4.43 -1.44
N ALA A 350 -15.33 -3.17 -1.86
CA ALA A 350 -16.53 -2.32 -1.83
C ALA A 350 -17.52 -2.65 -2.94
N ASN A 351 -17.06 -3.21 -4.06
CA ASN A 351 -17.88 -3.41 -5.25
C ASN A 351 -18.21 -4.88 -5.56
N VAL A 352 -17.83 -5.82 -4.70
CA VAL A 352 -18.14 -7.25 -4.89
C VAL A 352 -19.27 -7.68 -3.96
N ILE A 353 -20.42 -8.00 -4.54
CA ILE A 353 -21.66 -8.24 -3.81
C ILE A 353 -22.04 -9.70 -3.93
N ASP A 354 -22.36 -10.33 -2.79
CA ASP A 354 -23.01 -11.63 -2.79
C ASP A 354 -24.49 -11.43 -3.14
N LYS A 355 -24.92 -11.91 -4.32
CA LYS A 355 -26.30 -11.79 -4.80
C LYS A 355 -27.31 -12.47 -3.89
N ARG A 356 -26.89 -13.41 -3.05
CA ARG A 356 -27.75 -14.11 -2.08
C ARG A 356 -28.10 -13.23 -0.90
N THR A 357 -27.19 -12.34 -0.47
CA THR A 357 -27.36 -11.51 0.73
C THR A 357 -27.53 -10.03 0.41
N ASN A 358 -27.18 -9.61 -0.81
CA ASN A 358 -27.07 -8.22 -1.25
C ASN A 358 -26.14 -7.37 -0.36
N LYS A 359 -25.08 -7.99 0.16
CA LYS A 359 -24.02 -7.35 0.94
C LYS A 359 -22.67 -7.52 0.26
N THR A 360 -21.74 -6.64 0.57
CA THR A 360 -20.33 -6.82 0.19
C THR A 360 -19.79 -8.10 0.82
N ILE A 361 -18.93 -8.83 0.09
CA ILE A 361 -18.32 -10.07 0.60
C ILE A 361 -17.21 -9.81 1.63
N LEU A 362 -16.64 -8.61 1.60
CA LEU A 362 -15.62 -8.10 2.51
C LEU A 362 -16.02 -6.67 2.96
N PRO A 363 -15.39 -6.11 4.01
CA PRO A 363 -15.53 -4.69 4.31
C PRO A 363 -15.23 -3.81 3.08
N ALA A 364 -16.04 -2.77 2.86
CA ALA A 364 -15.81 -1.85 1.75
C ALA A 364 -14.57 -0.97 1.97
N TYR A 365 -14.34 -0.59 3.24
CA TYR A 365 -13.24 0.26 3.66
C TYR A 365 -12.78 -0.11 5.08
N THR A 366 -11.62 0.40 5.46
CA THR A 366 -11.14 0.44 6.85
C THR A 366 -10.54 1.81 7.16
N ILE A 367 -10.41 2.15 8.45
CA ILE A 367 -9.75 3.38 8.90
C ILE A 367 -8.56 2.98 9.77
N ILE A 368 -7.36 3.44 9.39
CA ILE A 368 -6.14 3.24 10.18
C ILE A 368 -5.75 4.57 10.83
N ASN A 369 -5.60 4.59 12.15
CA ASN A 369 -5.14 5.75 12.90
C ASN A 369 -3.62 5.68 13.09
N VAL A 370 -2.89 6.58 12.45
CA VAL A 370 -1.43 6.73 12.59
C VAL A 370 -1.16 8.00 13.37
N ALA A 371 -0.85 7.87 14.67
CA ALA A 371 -0.49 8.99 15.55
C ALA A 371 -1.45 10.21 15.45
N GLY A 372 -2.76 9.96 15.42
CA GLY A 372 -3.82 10.97 15.34
C GLY A 372 -4.24 11.34 13.91
N ALA A 373 -3.58 10.80 12.88
CA ALA A 373 -4.05 10.89 11.49
C ALA A 373 -4.93 9.67 11.17
N ARG A 374 -6.24 9.88 10.98
CA ARG A 374 -7.17 8.84 10.54
C ARG A 374 -7.16 8.77 9.02
N ILE A 375 -6.76 7.63 8.46
CA ILE A 375 -6.62 7.41 7.02
C ILE A 375 -7.63 6.36 6.59
N GLY A 376 -8.50 6.70 5.65
CA GLY A 376 -9.45 5.78 5.04
C GLY A 376 -8.81 4.99 3.91
N PHE A 377 -9.00 3.67 3.89
CA PHE A 377 -8.60 2.81 2.79
C PHE A 377 -9.83 2.13 2.20
N ILE A 378 -10.01 2.22 0.89
CA ILE A 378 -11.15 1.64 0.16
C ILE A 378 -10.62 0.62 -0.84
N GLY A 379 -11.18 -0.59 -0.89
CA GLY A 379 -10.77 -1.61 -1.86
C GLY A 379 -11.83 -1.84 -2.93
N VAL A 380 -11.43 -1.97 -4.20
CA VAL A 380 -12.31 -2.41 -5.29
C VAL A 380 -11.59 -3.34 -6.26
N VAL A 381 -12.39 -4.14 -6.97
CA VAL A 381 -11.94 -5.12 -7.96
C VAL A 381 -12.46 -4.72 -9.34
N LEU A 382 -11.73 -5.03 -10.41
CA LEU A 382 -12.20 -4.86 -11.78
C LEU A 382 -13.63 -5.39 -11.97
N LYS A 383 -14.50 -4.60 -12.58
CA LYS A 383 -15.92 -4.91 -12.83
C LYS A 383 -16.09 -6.11 -13.77
N GLY A 384 -15.21 -6.25 -14.74
CA GLY A 384 -15.19 -7.36 -15.70
C GLY A 384 -14.71 -8.71 -15.13
N THR A 385 -14.62 -8.89 -13.81
CA THR A 385 -13.91 -10.05 -13.23
C THR A 385 -14.58 -11.35 -13.66
N ALA A 386 -15.91 -11.35 -13.73
CA ALA A 386 -16.69 -12.49 -14.21
C ALA A 386 -16.40 -12.92 -15.67
N GLU A 387 -15.72 -12.07 -16.46
CA GLU A 387 -15.32 -12.36 -17.84
C GLU A 387 -13.89 -12.94 -17.95
N ILE A 388 -13.09 -12.80 -16.90
CA ILE A 388 -11.66 -13.15 -16.87
C ILE A 388 -11.30 -14.21 -15.81
N VAL A 389 -12.29 -14.68 -15.05
CA VAL A 389 -12.18 -15.87 -14.17
C VAL A 389 -13.13 -16.97 -14.63
N ILE A 390 -13.02 -18.16 -14.03
CA ILE A 390 -13.92 -19.27 -14.35
C ILE A 390 -15.36 -18.89 -13.91
N PRO A 391 -16.38 -18.88 -14.81
CA PRO A 391 -17.71 -18.37 -14.47
C PRO A 391 -18.38 -19.07 -13.28
N SER A 392 -18.11 -20.37 -13.08
CA SER A 392 -18.62 -21.13 -11.93
C SER A 392 -18.04 -20.65 -10.58
N ALA A 393 -16.82 -20.12 -10.57
CA ALA A 393 -16.14 -19.61 -9.38
C ALA A 393 -16.85 -18.39 -8.77
N VAL A 394 -17.56 -17.62 -9.60
CA VAL A 394 -18.17 -16.33 -9.24
C VAL A 394 -19.66 -16.24 -9.56
N THR A 395 -20.34 -17.36 -9.81
CA THR A 395 -21.75 -17.38 -10.27
C THR A 395 -22.71 -16.65 -9.32
N ASN A 396 -22.43 -16.60 -8.01
CA ASN A 396 -23.25 -15.91 -7.02
C ASN A 396 -22.80 -14.49 -6.71
N LEU A 397 -21.79 -13.98 -7.40
CA LEU A 397 -21.26 -12.64 -7.19
C LEU A 397 -21.76 -11.67 -8.26
N GLU A 398 -21.80 -10.40 -7.89
CA GLU A 398 -22.01 -9.24 -8.77
C GLU A 398 -20.85 -8.27 -8.54
N PHE A 399 -20.19 -7.88 -9.63
CA PHE A 399 -19.11 -6.89 -9.62
C PHE A 399 -19.69 -5.56 -10.10
N ARG A 400 -19.80 -4.60 -9.18
CA ARG A 400 -20.34 -3.27 -9.44
C ARG A 400 -19.28 -2.32 -9.97
N ASP A 401 -19.73 -1.18 -10.47
CA ASP A 401 -18.88 -0.08 -10.92
C ASP A 401 -17.93 0.39 -9.80
N GLU A 402 -16.65 0.52 -10.16
CA GLU A 402 -15.55 0.79 -9.25
C GLU A 402 -15.67 2.19 -8.64
N ALA A 403 -15.81 3.23 -9.49
CA ALA A 403 -15.89 4.61 -9.05
C ALA A 403 -17.16 4.86 -8.22
N ALA A 404 -18.31 4.34 -8.65
CA ALA A 404 -19.55 4.47 -7.88
C ALA A 404 -19.46 3.83 -6.48
N SER A 405 -18.78 2.68 -6.37
CA SER A 405 -18.60 1.99 -5.10
C SER A 405 -17.59 2.71 -4.19
N ILE A 406 -16.53 3.29 -4.76
CA ILE A 406 -15.59 4.16 -4.03
C ILE A 406 -16.33 5.37 -3.48
N ASN A 407 -17.10 6.08 -4.30
CA ASN A 407 -17.79 7.31 -3.88
C ASN A 407 -18.82 7.06 -2.77
N ALA A 408 -19.47 5.88 -2.77
CA ALA A 408 -20.34 5.47 -1.67
C ALA A 408 -19.56 5.27 -0.36
N ALA A 409 -18.37 4.67 -0.42
CA ALA A 409 -17.50 4.51 0.75
C ALA A 409 -16.91 5.84 1.23
N VAL A 410 -16.54 6.75 0.32
CA VAL A 410 -16.10 8.12 0.64
C VAL A 410 -17.17 8.87 1.42
N ALA A 411 -18.43 8.83 0.98
CA ALA A 411 -19.53 9.46 1.70
C ALA A 411 -19.65 8.99 3.17
N GLU A 412 -19.35 7.71 3.41
CA GLU A 412 -19.42 7.08 4.73
C GLU A 412 -18.21 7.41 5.60
N LEU A 413 -17.02 7.55 5.00
CA LEU A 413 -15.81 8.05 5.64
C LEU A 413 -15.95 9.54 6.01
N ASN A 414 -16.51 10.35 5.12
CA ASN A 414 -16.73 11.79 5.32
C ASN A 414 -17.72 12.05 6.47
N LYS A 415 -18.77 11.24 6.61
CA LYS A 415 -19.68 11.30 7.77
C LYS A 415 -18.96 11.04 9.10
N GLN A 416 -17.84 10.31 9.07
CA GLN A 416 -16.99 10.03 10.23
C GLN A 416 -15.83 11.04 10.37
N GLY A 417 -15.77 12.06 9.50
CA GLY A 417 -14.75 13.10 9.48
C GLY A 417 -13.37 12.62 9.01
N VAL A 418 -13.31 11.58 8.18
CA VAL A 418 -12.08 11.05 7.58
C VAL A 418 -12.00 11.55 6.13
N HIS A 419 -11.01 12.38 5.82
CA HIS A 419 -10.82 12.99 4.49
C HIS A 419 -9.48 12.61 3.83
N ALA A 420 -8.50 12.11 4.58
CA ALA A 420 -7.30 11.49 4.04
C ALA A 420 -7.64 10.08 3.52
N ILE A 421 -7.84 9.93 2.20
CA ILE A 421 -8.39 8.69 1.62
C ILE A 421 -7.47 8.09 0.55
N VAL A 422 -7.22 6.79 0.67
CA VAL A 422 -6.47 5.97 -0.30
C VAL A 422 -7.39 4.90 -0.91
N ALA A 423 -7.47 4.85 -2.23
CA ALA A 423 -8.18 3.79 -2.95
C ALA A 423 -7.19 2.72 -3.43
N LEU A 424 -7.46 1.47 -3.07
CA LEU A 424 -6.79 0.26 -3.56
C LEU A 424 -7.66 -0.32 -4.69
N VAL A 425 -7.23 -0.15 -5.93
CA VAL A 425 -8.04 -0.43 -7.12
C VAL A 425 -7.40 -1.54 -7.92
N HIS A 426 -7.99 -2.73 -7.93
CA HIS A 426 -7.53 -3.80 -8.81
C HIS A 426 -8.11 -3.65 -10.22
N GLU A 427 -7.74 -2.56 -10.88
CA GLU A 427 -7.92 -2.22 -12.28
C GLU A 427 -6.80 -1.23 -12.63
N GLY A 428 -6.39 -1.17 -13.89
CA GLY A 428 -5.16 -0.48 -14.26
C GLY A 428 -5.20 0.25 -15.58
N GLY A 429 -4.01 0.65 -15.99
CA GLY A 429 -3.76 1.37 -17.23
C GLY A 429 -2.34 1.15 -17.72
N THR A 430 -1.86 1.99 -18.62
CA THR A 430 -0.47 2.03 -19.04
C THR A 430 -0.02 3.48 -19.09
N GLN A 431 1.15 3.78 -18.53
CA GLN A 431 1.79 5.07 -18.70
C GLN A 431 2.82 5.02 -19.83
N ASN A 432 2.69 5.91 -20.80
CA ASN A 432 3.72 6.11 -21.80
C ASN A 432 4.95 6.78 -21.15
N THR A 433 6.10 6.11 -21.16
CA THR A 433 7.32 6.59 -20.51
C THR A 433 7.92 7.86 -21.12
N GLN A 434 7.59 8.18 -22.37
CA GLN A 434 8.12 9.36 -23.08
C GLN A 434 7.23 10.58 -22.89
N THR A 435 5.90 10.41 -22.93
CA THR A 435 4.94 11.52 -22.86
C THR A 435 4.35 11.70 -21.47
N GLY A 436 4.45 10.70 -20.60
CA GLY A 436 3.81 10.67 -19.28
C GLY A 436 2.30 10.41 -19.31
N VAL A 437 1.70 10.30 -20.50
CA VAL A 437 0.26 10.10 -20.68
C VAL A 437 -0.13 8.71 -20.17
N VAL A 438 -1.16 8.66 -19.33
CA VAL A 438 -1.77 7.42 -18.85
C VAL A 438 -2.99 7.11 -19.72
N THR A 439 -3.14 5.84 -20.10
CA THR A 439 -4.30 5.31 -20.83
C THR A 439 -4.85 4.07 -20.14
N GLY A 440 -6.08 3.68 -20.48
CA GLY A 440 -6.76 2.51 -19.93
C GLY A 440 -7.84 2.88 -18.89
N PRO A 441 -8.59 1.88 -18.40
CA PRO A 441 -9.77 2.10 -17.56
C PRO A 441 -9.52 2.95 -16.31
N ILE A 442 -8.33 2.85 -15.69
CA ILE A 442 -7.99 3.59 -14.48
C ILE A 442 -8.14 5.12 -14.63
N VAL A 443 -7.97 5.66 -15.84
CA VAL A 443 -8.13 7.11 -16.09
C VAL A 443 -9.57 7.54 -15.83
N GLY A 444 -10.52 6.91 -16.51
CA GLY A 444 -11.95 7.24 -16.37
C GLY A 444 -12.52 6.89 -15.00
N ILE A 445 -12.01 5.83 -14.36
CA ILE A 445 -12.36 5.51 -12.97
C ILE A 445 -11.90 6.64 -12.05
N THR A 446 -10.64 7.08 -12.16
CA THR A 446 -10.07 8.14 -11.30
C THR A 446 -10.76 9.49 -11.51
N GLU A 447 -11.08 9.87 -12.75
CA GLU A 447 -11.83 11.08 -13.07
C GLU A 447 -13.28 11.07 -12.55
N ALA A 448 -13.84 9.88 -12.31
CA ALA A 448 -15.18 9.72 -11.74
C ALA A 448 -15.18 9.55 -10.20
N MET A 449 -14.01 9.45 -9.57
CA MET A 449 -13.89 9.37 -8.11
C MET A 449 -14.17 10.72 -7.47
N ASP A 450 -14.71 10.69 -6.25
CA ASP A 450 -14.85 11.84 -5.38
C ASP A 450 -13.49 12.53 -5.14
N ASP A 451 -13.49 13.86 -5.03
CA ASP A 451 -12.27 14.66 -4.89
C ASP A 451 -11.58 14.49 -3.54
N ASP A 452 -12.27 13.96 -2.53
CA ASP A 452 -11.65 13.58 -1.25
C ASP A 452 -10.73 12.36 -1.38
N VAL A 453 -10.72 11.65 -2.52
CA VAL A 453 -9.74 10.57 -2.77
C VAL A 453 -8.38 11.17 -3.14
N ASP A 454 -7.36 10.89 -2.34
CA ASP A 454 -6.04 11.46 -2.52
C ASP A 454 -5.11 10.64 -3.40
N VAL A 455 -5.08 9.33 -3.14
CA VAL A 455 -4.10 8.40 -3.69
C VAL A 455 -4.84 7.17 -4.20
N VAL A 456 -4.48 6.74 -5.40
CA VAL A 456 -4.96 5.51 -6.03
C VAL A 456 -3.77 4.57 -6.21
N VAL A 457 -3.81 3.43 -5.52
CA VAL A 457 -2.89 2.32 -5.73
C VAL A 457 -3.59 1.32 -6.64
N SER A 458 -3.14 1.26 -7.90
CA SER A 458 -3.72 0.44 -8.95
C SER A 458 -2.96 -0.88 -9.18
N GLY A 459 -3.58 -1.82 -9.90
CA GLY A 459 -3.03 -3.14 -10.25
C GLY A 459 -3.61 -3.67 -11.56
N HIS A 460 -3.65 -4.99 -11.72
CA HIS A 460 -4.26 -5.74 -12.83
C HIS A 460 -3.51 -5.70 -14.17
N THR A 461 -3.00 -4.55 -14.59
CA THR A 461 -2.37 -4.42 -15.93
C THR A 461 -0.88 -4.70 -15.94
N HIS A 462 -0.27 -4.89 -14.76
CA HIS A 462 1.15 -5.20 -14.57
C HIS A 462 2.10 -4.13 -15.13
N THR A 463 1.62 -2.89 -15.29
CA THR A 463 2.43 -1.81 -15.85
C THR A 463 3.01 -0.92 -14.76
N SER A 464 3.81 0.07 -15.16
CA SER A 464 4.27 1.12 -14.26
C SER A 464 3.41 2.36 -14.48
N ILE A 465 2.83 2.88 -13.40
CA ILE A 465 2.14 4.18 -13.38
C ILE A 465 2.68 4.99 -12.20
N ASN A 466 3.02 6.25 -12.46
CA ASN A 466 3.29 7.28 -11.48
C ASN A 466 2.87 8.62 -12.09
N ALA A 467 1.62 9.03 -11.83
CA ALA A 467 1.03 10.21 -12.46
C ALA A 467 0.01 10.88 -11.56
N MET A 468 -0.21 12.17 -11.78
CA MET A 468 -1.37 12.89 -11.26
C MET A 468 -2.50 12.81 -12.30
N ILE A 469 -3.65 12.28 -11.89
CA ILE A 469 -4.87 12.25 -12.70
C ILE A 469 -5.94 12.94 -11.86
N ASP A 470 -6.49 14.04 -12.37
CA ASP A 470 -7.58 14.77 -11.70
C ASP A 470 -7.31 15.13 -10.22
N GLY A 471 -6.08 15.58 -9.93
CA GLY A 471 -5.65 15.93 -8.56
C GLY A 471 -5.29 14.75 -7.65
N LYS A 472 -5.44 13.51 -8.14
CA LYS A 472 -5.21 12.26 -7.40
C LYS A 472 -3.89 11.61 -7.85
N LEU A 473 -3.08 11.14 -6.90
CA LEU A 473 -1.82 10.45 -7.22
C LEU A 473 -2.12 8.99 -7.56
N VAL A 474 -1.90 8.59 -8.81
CA VAL A 474 -2.14 7.22 -9.27
C VAL A 474 -0.81 6.48 -9.43
N THR A 475 -0.73 5.29 -8.84
CA THR A 475 0.47 4.44 -8.85
C THR A 475 0.17 3.01 -9.28
N GLN A 476 1.09 2.37 -9.99
CA GLN A 476 1.14 0.92 -10.23
C GLN A 476 2.61 0.51 -10.34
N ALA A 477 3.00 -0.56 -9.67
CA ALA A 477 4.39 -0.94 -9.47
C ALA A 477 4.76 -2.25 -10.20
N LEU A 478 4.54 -2.30 -11.52
CA LEU A 478 4.79 -3.49 -12.34
C LEU A 478 4.02 -4.70 -11.77
N SER A 479 4.69 -5.82 -11.54
CA SER A 479 4.10 -7.05 -10.95
C SER A 479 5.20 -7.92 -10.34
N TYR A 480 4.81 -9.01 -9.68
CA TYR A 480 5.68 -10.10 -9.24
C TYR A 480 6.75 -9.67 -8.24
N SER A 481 6.50 -8.60 -7.49
CA SER A 481 7.48 -7.87 -6.65
C SER A 481 8.72 -7.37 -7.38
N THR A 482 8.74 -7.35 -8.72
CA THR A 482 9.87 -6.80 -9.50
C THR A 482 10.04 -5.29 -9.26
N ALA A 483 8.97 -4.63 -8.83
CA ALA A 483 9.01 -3.32 -8.22
C ALA A 483 7.98 -3.22 -7.08
N PHE A 484 8.08 -2.13 -6.31
CA PHE A 484 7.09 -1.69 -5.34
C PHE A 484 6.90 -0.17 -5.42
N GLY A 485 5.76 0.35 -4.98
CA GLY A 485 5.55 1.79 -4.85
C GLY A 485 6.06 2.29 -3.50
N ASN A 486 6.85 3.36 -3.52
CA ASN A 486 7.29 4.09 -2.34
C ASN A 486 6.68 5.48 -2.39
N ILE A 487 5.64 5.72 -1.59
CA ILE A 487 4.89 6.96 -1.59
C ILE A 487 5.18 7.74 -0.31
N ASP A 488 5.75 8.93 -0.45
CA ASP A 488 5.90 9.90 0.63
C ASP A 488 4.60 10.71 0.75
N LEU A 489 4.02 10.71 1.95
CA LEU A 489 2.79 11.44 2.29
C LEU A 489 3.06 12.42 3.42
N THR A 490 2.46 13.60 3.34
CA THR A 490 2.32 14.53 4.46
C THR A 490 0.84 14.75 4.74
N ILE A 491 0.40 14.42 5.95
CA ILE A 491 -0.98 14.59 6.39
C ILE A 491 -1.07 15.81 7.30
N ASP A 492 -1.96 16.75 6.97
CA ASP A 492 -2.34 17.83 7.88
C ASP A 492 -3.45 17.30 8.80
N ARG A 493 -3.08 17.01 10.05
CA ARG A 493 -4.00 16.41 11.02
C ARG A 493 -5.17 17.32 11.39
N ALA A 494 -4.98 18.64 11.36
CA ALA A 494 -6.06 19.60 11.59
C ALA A 494 -7.04 19.62 10.41
N LYS A 495 -6.54 19.62 9.17
CA LYS A 495 -7.40 19.53 7.97
C LYS A 495 -7.97 18.13 7.74
N ARG A 496 -7.35 17.11 8.35
CA ARG A 496 -7.67 15.68 8.23
C ARG A 496 -7.45 15.14 6.82
N ASP A 497 -6.49 15.71 6.11
CA ASP A 497 -6.33 15.54 4.66
C ASP A 497 -4.85 15.37 4.27
N ILE A 498 -4.58 14.69 3.15
CA ILE A 498 -3.23 14.51 2.59
C ILE A 498 -2.87 15.76 1.78
N VAL A 499 -2.01 16.60 2.35
CA VAL A 499 -1.63 17.89 1.74
C VAL A 499 -0.39 17.80 0.84
N SER A 500 0.35 16.69 0.90
CA SER A 500 1.48 16.40 0.02
C SER A 500 1.57 14.91 -0.26
N LYS A 501 1.80 14.55 -1.53
CA LYS A 501 1.91 13.17 -2.00
C LYS A 501 2.91 13.07 -3.14
N LYS A 502 3.86 12.15 -3.04
CA LYS A 502 4.88 11.90 -4.09
C LYS A 502 5.27 10.42 -4.11
N ALA A 503 5.24 9.80 -5.29
CA ALA A 503 5.63 8.41 -5.44
C ALA A 503 6.94 8.22 -6.20
N THR A 504 7.62 7.12 -5.89
CA THR A 504 8.66 6.50 -6.73
C THR A 504 8.31 5.03 -6.91
N ILE A 505 8.39 4.51 -8.13
CA ILE A 505 8.32 3.06 -8.39
C ILE A 505 9.74 2.51 -8.32
N VAL A 506 10.00 1.63 -7.36
CA VAL A 506 11.35 1.15 -7.03
C VAL A 506 11.49 -0.29 -7.50
N THR A 507 12.38 -0.52 -8.48
CA THR A 507 12.76 -1.87 -8.91
C THR A 507 13.57 -2.58 -7.83
N THR A 508 13.22 -3.83 -7.54
CA THR A 508 13.78 -4.64 -6.44
C THR A 508 15.01 -5.42 -6.88
N PHE A 509 16.07 -4.74 -7.29
CA PHE A 509 17.31 -5.40 -7.69
C PHE A 509 17.94 -6.18 -6.53
N HIS A 510 18.47 -7.37 -6.83
CA HIS A 510 19.22 -8.16 -5.86
C HIS A 510 20.61 -7.55 -5.60
N GLU A 511 21.18 -6.89 -6.61
CA GLU A 511 22.48 -6.24 -6.52
C GLU A 511 22.50 -5.18 -5.41
N GLY A 512 23.41 -5.34 -4.45
CA GLY A 512 23.54 -4.43 -3.31
C GLY A 512 22.49 -4.61 -2.23
N MET A 513 21.61 -5.62 -2.34
CA MET A 513 20.61 -5.95 -1.33
C MET A 513 20.93 -7.31 -0.68
N THR A 514 20.90 -7.37 0.64
CA THR A 514 20.99 -8.64 1.37
C THR A 514 19.56 -9.15 1.59
N PRO A 515 19.20 -10.36 1.13
CA PRO A 515 17.87 -10.91 1.37
C PRO A 515 17.56 -11.00 2.86
N ASP A 516 16.31 -10.78 3.22
CA ASP A 516 15.88 -10.97 4.60
C ASP A 516 16.05 -12.44 5.03
N PRO A 517 16.83 -12.72 6.10
CA PRO A 517 17.18 -14.10 6.45
C PRO A 517 15.99 -14.91 6.96
N GLU A 518 15.01 -14.29 7.63
CA GLU A 518 13.83 -14.98 8.12
C GLU A 518 12.91 -15.36 6.97
N ILE A 519 12.64 -14.40 6.07
CA ILE A 519 11.81 -14.66 4.90
C ILE A 519 12.50 -15.63 3.93
N ALA A 520 13.82 -15.54 3.75
CA ALA A 520 14.56 -16.51 2.93
C ALA A 520 14.44 -17.94 3.48
N ALA A 521 14.50 -18.11 4.81
CA ALA A 521 14.30 -19.41 5.44
C ALA A 521 12.86 -19.92 5.27
N MET A 522 11.86 -19.05 5.39
CA MET A 522 10.45 -19.35 5.12
C MET A 522 10.24 -19.83 3.68
N VAL A 523 10.71 -19.06 2.69
CA VAL A 523 10.59 -19.43 1.26
C VAL A 523 11.23 -20.79 1.02
N LYS A 524 12.46 -21.00 1.52
CA LYS A 524 13.16 -22.27 1.37
C LYS A 524 12.37 -23.46 1.96
N ALA A 525 11.77 -23.28 3.13
CA ALA A 525 10.99 -24.33 3.77
C ALA A 525 9.76 -24.76 2.93
N TYR A 526 9.11 -23.82 2.24
CA TYR A 526 8.03 -24.13 1.31
C TYR A 526 8.52 -24.75 0.00
N GLU A 527 9.62 -24.23 -0.56
CA GLU A 527 10.26 -24.82 -1.74
C GLU A 527 10.66 -26.27 -1.51
N ASP A 528 11.24 -26.60 -0.36
CA ASP A 528 11.65 -27.96 -0.01
C ASP A 528 10.46 -28.94 0.05
N GLN A 529 9.24 -28.48 0.40
CA GLN A 529 8.04 -29.31 0.43
C GLN A 529 7.58 -29.71 -0.98
N VAL A 530 7.68 -28.79 -1.94
CA VAL A 530 7.21 -29.01 -3.33
C VAL A 530 8.32 -29.51 -4.26
N ALA A 531 9.58 -29.44 -3.84
CA ALA A 531 10.77 -29.78 -4.61
C ALA A 531 10.70 -31.14 -5.32
N PRO A 532 10.20 -32.25 -4.71
CA PRO A 532 10.13 -33.54 -5.41
C PRO A 532 9.27 -33.51 -6.69
N LYS A 533 8.21 -32.70 -6.69
CA LYS A 533 7.32 -32.54 -7.85
C LYS A 533 7.91 -31.52 -8.83
N VAL A 534 8.32 -30.37 -8.31
CA VAL A 534 8.83 -29.22 -9.08
C VAL A 534 10.10 -29.57 -9.86
N ASN A 535 11.05 -30.27 -9.23
CA ASN A 535 12.36 -30.57 -9.83
C ASN A 535 12.34 -31.78 -10.78
N ARG A 536 11.18 -32.40 -11.01
CA ARG A 536 11.07 -33.52 -11.95
C ARG A 536 11.41 -33.03 -13.34
N LYS A 537 12.50 -33.54 -13.92
CA LYS A 537 12.88 -33.25 -15.31
C LYS A 537 11.82 -33.81 -16.28
N VAL A 538 11.44 -32.99 -17.25
CA VAL A 538 10.45 -33.32 -18.30
C VAL A 538 11.13 -33.39 -19.67
N GLY A 539 12.07 -32.50 -19.96
CA GLY A 539 12.76 -32.45 -21.25
C GLY A 539 14.01 -31.57 -21.24
N VAL A 540 14.50 -31.23 -22.44
CA VAL A 540 15.59 -30.30 -22.65
C VAL A 540 15.22 -29.35 -23.79
N ALA A 541 15.10 -28.05 -23.52
CA ALA A 541 14.85 -27.04 -24.55
C ALA A 541 16.17 -26.61 -25.22
N ALA A 542 16.20 -26.60 -26.55
CA ALA A 542 17.40 -26.20 -27.32
C ALA A 542 17.73 -24.71 -27.16
N THR A 543 16.70 -23.88 -27.03
CA THR A 543 16.76 -22.43 -26.89
C THR A 543 15.66 -21.97 -25.96
N THR A 544 15.77 -20.76 -25.41
CA THR A 544 14.65 -20.12 -24.69
C THR A 544 13.46 -19.96 -25.64
N ILE A 545 12.26 -20.29 -25.17
CA ILE A 545 11.00 -20.20 -25.93
C ILE A 545 10.10 -19.22 -25.20
N THR A 546 9.66 -18.15 -25.87
CA THR A 546 8.92 -17.05 -25.25
C THR A 546 7.49 -16.94 -25.80
N ALA A 547 6.62 -16.29 -25.03
CA ALA A 547 5.28 -15.88 -25.43
C ALA A 547 5.27 -14.55 -26.22
N GLU A 548 6.44 -14.03 -26.60
CA GLU A 548 6.55 -12.79 -27.36
C GLU A 548 5.90 -12.97 -28.74
N GLN A 549 4.90 -12.14 -29.02
CA GLN A 549 4.15 -12.18 -30.26
C GLN A 549 4.85 -11.34 -31.34
N ASN A 550 4.89 -11.85 -32.57
CA ASN A 550 5.26 -11.04 -33.73
C ASN A 550 4.16 -10.01 -34.06
N ALA A 551 4.41 -9.17 -35.08
CA ALA A 551 3.46 -8.15 -35.52
C ALA A 551 2.09 -8.70 -35.98
N ALA A 552 2.00 -10.00 -36.29
CA ALA A 552 0.75 -10.68 -36.65
C ALA A 552 0.02 -11.30 -35.46
N GLY A 553 0.65 -11.39 -34.28
CA GLY A 553 0.06 -11.96 -33.06
C GLY A 553 0.53 -13.38 -32.71
N GLU A 554 1.46 -13.98 -33.46
CA GLU A 554 1.93 -15.35 -33.24
C GLU A 554 3.17 -15.39 -32.33
N SER A 555 3.19 -16.33 -31.39
CA SER A 555 4.34 -16.61 -30.52
C SER A 555 4.77 -18.08 -30.61
N ALA A 556 6.07 -18.33 -30.45
CA ALA A 556 6.63 -19.68 -30.49
C ALA A 556 6.11 -20.56 -29.35
N LEU A 557 6.04 -20.02 -28.12
CA LEU A 557 5.49 -20.75 -26.97
C LEU A 557 3.99 -21.01 -27.12
N GLY A 558 3.25 -20.05 -27.68
CA GLY A 558 1.85 -20.22 -28.02
C GLY A 558 1.61 -21.38 -28.98
N ASN A 559 2.42 -21.50 -30.03
CA ASN A 559 2.38 -22.62 -30.98
C ASN A 559 2.61 -23.96 -30.28
N LEU A 560 3.65 -24.04 -29.45
CA LEU A 560 3.98 -25.26 -28.68
C LEU A 560 2.82 -25.73 -27.82
N ILE A 561 2.19 -24.82 -27.08
CA ILE A 561 1.06 -25.13 -26.19
C ILE A 561 -0.17 -25.53 -27.00
N ALA A 562 -0.51 -24.79 -28.06
CA ALA A 562 -1.65 -25.14 -28.91
C ALA A 562 -1.46 -26.51 -29.58
N ASP A 563 -0.23 -26.85 -29.98
CA ASP A 563 0.11 -28.18 -30.51
C ASP A 563 -0.07 -29.27 -29.47
N ALA A 564 0.39 -29.04 -28.24
CA ALA A 564 0.24 -29.97 -27.13
C ALA A 564 -1.23 -30.27 -26.84
N GLN A 565 -2.05 -29.23 -26.71
CA GLN A 565 -3.49 -29.38 -26.45
C GLN A 565 -4.21 -30.09 -27.59
N ARG A 566 -3.92 -29.72 -28.86
CA ARG A 566 -4.47 -30.38 -30.05
C ARG A 566 -4.11 -31.86 -30.10
N ALA A 567 -2.83 -32.19 -29.87
CA ALA A 567 -2.33 -33.54 -29.91
C ALA A 567 -2.93 -34.41 -28.79
N GLN A 568 -3.03 -33.87 -27.58
CA GLN A 568 -3.60 -34.56 -26.42
C GLN A 568 -5.06 -34.97 -26.64
N MET A 569 -5.86 -34.09 -27.27
CA MET A 569 -7.29 -34.31 -27.50
C MET A 569 -7.61 -34.91 -28.88
N GLY A 570 -6.62 -35.09 -29.75
CA GLY A 570 -6.80 -35.55 -31.12
C GLY A 570 -7.83 -34.70 -31.89
N SER A 571 -7.76 -33.37 -31.76
CA SER A 571 -8.64 -32.43 -32.45
C SER A 571 -8.04 -31.96 -33.78
N GLN A 572 -8.88 -31.44 -34.68
CA GLN A 572 -8.41 -30.83 -35.92
C GLN A 572 -7.71 -29.51 -35.63
N PHE A 573 -8.28 -28.68 -34.76
CA PHE A 573 -7.74 -27.37 -34.39
C PHE A 573 -7.55 -27.23 -32.88
N ALA A 574 -6.71 -26.30 -32.46
CA ALA A 574 -6.69 -25.81 -31.08
C ALA A 574 -6.44 -24.31 -31.00
N PHE A 575 -6.96 -23.69 -29.93
CA PHE A 575 -6.78 -22.27 -29.62
C PHE A 575 -6.40 -22.08 -28.15
N MET A 576 -5.36 -21.30 -27.90
CA MET A 576 -4.87 -20.94 -26.56
C MET A 576 -4.86 -19.42 -26.41
N ASN A 577 -5.41 -18.90 -25.32
CA ASN A 577 -5.38 -17.45 -25.06
C ASN A 577 -3.99 -17.01 -24.57
N PRO A 578 -3.50 -15.85 -25.00
CA PRO A 578 -2.15 -15.39 -24.67
C PRO A 578 -2.00 -15.10 -23.17
N GLY A 579 -3.07 -14.66 -22.50
CA GLY A 579 -3.07 -14.39 -21.06
C GLY A 579 -2.87 -15.64 -20.19
N GLY A 580 -3.11 -16.83 -20.74
CA GLY A 580 -2.88 -18.11 -20.07
C GLY A 580 -1.42 -18.58 -20.06
N ILE A 581 -0.50 -17.85 -20.70
CA ILE A 581 0.94 -18.17 -20.79
C ILE A 581 1.71 -17.21 -19.89
N ARG A 582 2.29 -17.70 -18.78
CA ARG A 582 2.74 -16.84 -17.65
C ARG A 582 4.25 -16.72 -17.47
N ALA A 583 5.02 -17.60 -18.09
CA ALA A 583 6.47 -17.60 -18.07
C ALA A 583 7.04 -18.08 -19.42
N PRO A 584 8.30 -17.72 -19.77
CA PRO A 584 9.04 -18.40 -20.83
C PRO A 584 9.46 -19.81 -20.39
N ILE A 585 9.92 -20.61 -21.35
CA ILE A 585 10.72 -21.82 -21.11
C ILE A 585 12.18 -21.46 -21.38
N ASP A 586 13.06 -21.70 -20.41
CA ASP A 586 14.49 -21.42 -20.52
C ASP A 586 15.22 -22.52 -21.31
N ALA A 587 16.34 -22.15 -21.94
CA ALA A 587 17.19 -23.12 -22.61
C ALA A 587 17.84 -24.09 -21.60
N GLY A 588 17.94 -25.36 -21.96
CA GLY A 588 18.54 -26.41 -21.12
C GLY A 588 17.50 -27.34 -20.51
N ASP A 589 17.79 -27.85 -19.32
CA ASP A 589 16.93 -28.81 -18.64
C ASP A 589 15.60 -28.17 -18.24
N VAL A 590 14.49 -28.72 -18.76
CA VAL A 590 13.14 -28.24 -18.48
C VAL A 590 12.48 -29.14 -17.44
N THR A 591 11.96 -28.53 -16.38
CA THR A 591 11.33 -29.23 -15.25
C THR A 591 9.81 -29.12 -15.26
N TRP A 592 9.14 -29.95 -14.45
CA TRP A 592 7.70 -29.86 -14.22
C TRP A 592 7.31 -28.49 -13.66
N GLY A 593 8.10 -27.95 -12.71
CA GLY A 593 7.85 -26.64 -12.11
C GLY A 593 7.99 -25.47 -13.08
N GLU A 594 8.90 -25.59 -14.04
CA GLU A 594 9.03 -24.61 -15.12
C GLU A 594 7.80 -24.62 -16.02
N LEU A 595 7.35 -25.80 -16.47
CA LEU A 595 6.12 -25.92 -17.27
C LEU A 595 4.86 -25.48 -16.48
N TYR A 596 4.81 -25.74 -15.16
CA TYR A 596 3.77 -25.20 -14.29
C TYR A 596 3.77 -23.68 -14.30
N SER A 597 4.95 -23.04 -14.21
CA SER A 597 5.06 -21.59 -14.26
C SER A 597 4.63 -21.01 -15.60
N VAL A 598 4.69 -21.80 -16.68
CA VAL A 598 4.13 -21.44 -18.00
C VAL A 598 2.59 -21.48 -17.98
N GLN A 599 1.98 -22.53 -17.42
CA GLN A 599 0.52 -22.74 -17.35
C GLN A 599 0.05 -23.03 -15.91
N PRO A 600 -0.09 -22.01 -15.03
CA PRO A 600 -0.31 -22.21 -13.59
C PRO A 600 -1.78 -22.34 -13.18
N PHE A 601 -2.72 -22.23 -14.13
CA PHE A 601 -4.16 -22.13 -13.84
C PHE A 601 -4.86 -23.47 -13.68
N SER A 602 -4.16 -24.58 -13.92
CA SER A 602 -4.73 -25.93 -13.86
C SER A 602 -6.04 -26.06 -14.67
N ASN A 603 -6.13 -25.38 -15.83
CA ASN A 603 -7.31 -25.47 -16.67
C ASN A 603 -7.40 -26.88 -17.26
N ASP A 604 -8.60 -27.44 -17.40
CA ASP A 604 -8.79 -28.65 -18.20
C ASP A 604 -8.73 -28.31 -19.69
N VAL A 605 -8.18 -29.20 -20.53
CA VAL A 605 -8.38 -29.09 -21.98
C VAL A 605 -9.77 -29.60 -22.35
N VAL A 606 -10.50 -28.84 -23.14
CA VAL A 606 -11.88 -29.15 -23.56
C VAL A 606 -11.92 -29.25 -25.07
N LYS A 607 -12.30 -30.43 -25.56
CA LYS A 607 -12.62 -30.66 -26.97
C LYS A 607 -14.10 -30.37 -27.21
N LEU A 608 -14.40 -29.69 -28.31
CA LEU A 608 -15.76 -29.31 -28.72
C LEU A 608 -15.86 -29.27 -30.25
N SER A 609 -17.09 -29.26 -30.77
CA SER A 609 -17.41 -29.14 -32.19
C SER A 609 -17.85 -27.71 -32.53
N LEU A 610 -17.20 -27.10 -33.54
CA LEU A 610 -17.59 -25.81 -34.13
C LEU A 610 -17.79 -25.94 -35.64
N SER A 611 -18.74 -25.20 -36.20
CA SER A 611 -18.78 -24.97 -37.65
C SER A 611 -17.61 -24.10 -38.11
N GLY A 612 -17.25 -24.16 -39.38
CA GLY A 612 -16.24 -23.26 -39.95
C GLY A 612 -16.62 -21.79 -39.76
N GLU A 613 -17.91 -21.44 -39.86
CA GLU A 613 -18.40 -20.09 -39.58
C GLU A 613 -18.14 -19.67 -38.12
N GLN A 614 -18.34 -20.58 -37.17
CA GLN A 614 -18.03 -20.32 -35.76
C GLN A 614 -16.52 -20.17 -35.54
N VAL A 615 -15.66 -20.88 -36.28
CA VAL A 615 -14.20 -20.68 -36.24
C VAL A 615 -13.82 -19.28 -36.75
N TYR A 616 -14.42 -18.81 -37.86
CA TYR A 616 -14.22 -17.43 -38.33
C TYR A 616 -14.70 -16.41 -37.30
N THR A 617 -15.82 -16.67 -36.64
CA THR A 617 -16.36 -15.80 -35.59
C THR A 617 -15.41 -15.74 -34.41
N LEU A 618 -14.91 -16.89 -33.95
CA LEU A 618 -13.94 -17.01 -32.86
C LEU A 618 -12.68 -16.17 -33.14
N LEU A 619 -12.10 -16.31 -34.32
CA LEU A 619 -10.91 -15.56 -34.69
C LEU A 619 -11.18 -14.05 -34.84
N ASN A 620 -12.39 -13.66 -35.23
CA ASN A 620 -12.78 -12.24 -35.26
C ASN A 620 -13.06 -11.65 -33.86
N GLN A 621 -13.37 -12.48 -32.85
CA GLN A 621 -13.53 -12.04 -31.45
C GLN A 621 -12.21 -11.66 -30.76
N GLN A 622 -11.06 -11.85 -31.43
CA GLN A 622 -9.75 -11.42 -30.92
C GLN A 622 -9.64 -9.89 -30.79
N TRP A 623 -10.43 -9.13 -31.55
CA TRP A 623 -10.48 -7.67 -31.49
C TRP A 623 -11.70 -7.22 -30.71
N GLN A 624 -11.49 -6.75 -29.48
CA GLN A 624 -12.53 -6.48 -28.50
C GLN A 624 -12.69 -4.97 -28.31
N PRO A 625 -13.76 -4.37 -28.86
CA PRO A 625 -14.08 -2.97 -28.61
C PRO A 625 -14.23 -2.71 -27.12
N GLN A 626 -13.60 -1.63 -26.65
CA GLN A 626 -13.72 -1.15 -25.28
C GLN A 626 -14.70 0.03 -25.23
N SER A 627 -15.21 0.35 -24.04
CA SER A 627 -16.16 1.46 -23.86
C SER A 627 -15.56 2.83 -24.19
N ASP A 628 -14.24 2.97 -24.12
CA ASP A 628 -13.49 4.18 -24.47
C ASP A 628 -13.24 4.33 -25.99
N GLY A 629 -13.77 3.41 -26.80
CA GLY A 629 -13.59 3.39 -28.25
C GLY A 629 -12.27 2.76 -28.72
N SER A 630 -11.39 2.35 -27.81
CA SER A 630 -10.20 1.56 -28.13
C SER A 630 -10.56 0.11 -28.46
N VAL A 631 -9.59 -0.65 -29.00
CA VAL A 631 -9.74 -2.07 -29.30
C VAL A 631 -8.64 -2.83 -28.58
N ARG A 632 -9.01 -3.61 -27.56
CA ARG A 632 -8.11 -4.57 -26.92
C ARG A 632 -7.97 -5.78 -27.83
N THR A 633 -6.75 -6.19 -28.12
CA THR A 633 -6.51 -7.36 -28.97
C THR A 633 -5.96 -8.53 -28.16
N ARG A 634 -6.56 -9.71 -28.33
CA ARG A 634 -6.15 -10.98 -27.70
C ARG A 634 -5.93 -12.03 -28.77
N PHE A 635 -4.74 -12.04 -29.38
CA PHE A 635 -4.42 -13.02 -30.41
C PHE A 635 -4.33 -14.43 -29.83
N LEU A 636 -5.30 -15.27 -30.19
CA LEU A 636 -5.30 -16.70 -29.89
C LEU A 636 -4.11 -17.34 -30.58
N GLN A 637 -3.37 -18.14 -29.83
CA GLN A 637 -2.31 -19.00 -30.34
C GLN A 637 -2.96 -20.26 -30.90
N ILE A 638 -2.51 -20.71 -32.07
CA ILE A 638 -3.28 -21.65 -32.90
C ILE A 638 -2.49 -22.90 -33.27
N SER A 639 -3.22 -24.00 -33.47
CA SER A 639 -2.67 -25.24 -34.03
C SER A 639 -3.65 -25.90 -35.01
N GLY A 640 -3.11 -26.55 -36.06
CA GLY A 640 -3.88 -27.30 -37.06
C GLY A 640 -4.53 -26.44 -38.15
N LEU A 641 -4.35 -25.12 -38.11
CA LEU A 641 -4.81 -24.16 -39.12
C LEU A 641 -3.81 -23.00 -39.23
N ALA A 642 -3.94 -22.22 -40.30
CA ALA A 642 -3.33 -20.90 -40.46
C ALA A 642 -4.41 -19.87 -40.85
N TYR A 643 -4.23 -18.59 -40.50
CA TYR A 643 -5.14 -17.54 -40.96
C TYR A 643 -4.42 -16.24 -41.30
N THR A 644 -5.06 -15.47 -42.18
CA THR A 644 -4.61 -14.15 -42.61
C THR A 644 -5.61 -13.09 -42.15
N TRP A 645 -5.12 -11.96 -41.64
CA TRP A 645 -5.95 -10.84 -41.21
C TRP A 645 -5.44 -9.49 -41.71
N SER A 646 -6.32 -8.49 -41.83
CA SER A 646 -5.99 -7.16 -42.33
C SER A 646 -6.51 -6.06 -41.41
N ASP A 647 -5.67 -5.05 -41.16
CA ASP A 647 -6.09 -3.85 -40.42
C ASP A 647 -7.05 -2.96 -41.18
N ALA A 648 -7.08 -3.06 -42.52
CA ALA A 648 -7.97 -2.30 -43.38
C ALA A 648 -9.45 -2.69 -43.19
N ASN A 649 -9.71 -3.87 -42.64
CA ASN A 649 -11.07 -4.36 -42.41
C ASN A 649 -11.61 -3.93 -41.04
N PRO A 650 -12.93 -3.68 -40.93
CA PRO A 650 -13.56 -3.33 -39.67
C PRO A 650 -13.51 -4.49 -38.66
N VAL A 651 -13.58 -4.17 -37.37
CA VAL A 651 -13.71 -5.16 -36.30
C VAL A 651 -14.89 -6.10 -36.59
N GLY A 652 -14.70 -7.40 -36.36
CA GLY A 652 -15.66 -8.44 -36.77
C GLY A 652 -15.43 -8.99 -38.18
N GLN A 653 -14.60 -8.34 -39.00
CA GLN A 653 -14.29 -8.76 -40.38
C GLN A 653 -12.78 -8.73 -40.69
N LYS A 654 -11.93 -8.67 -39.64
CA LYS A 654 -10.48 -8.59 -39.79
C LYS A 654 -9.87 -9.87 -40.34
N VAL A 655 -10.45 -11.04 -40.05
CA VAL A 655 -10.00 -12.32 -40.59
C VAL A 655 -10.43 -12.46 -42.07
N VAL A 656 -9.46 -12.49 -42.96
CA VAL A 656 -9.67 -12.57 -44.42
C VAL A 656 -9.84 -14.02 -44.86
N GLU A 657 -8.95 -14.90 -44.42
CA GLU A 657 -8.91 -16.29 -44.84
C GLU A 657 -8.42 -17.20 -43.72
N VAL A 658 -9.02 -18.38 -43.60
CA VAL A 658 -8.59 -19.45 -42.69
C VAL A 658 -8.33 -20.70 -43.54
N ARG A 659 -7.13 -21.27 -43.41
CA ARG A 659 -6.65 -22.46 -44.12
C ARG A 659 -6.41 -23.60 -43.15
N GLY A 660 -6.77 -24.82 -43.53
CA GLY A 660 -6.45 -26.03 -42.78
C GLY A 660 -4.97 -26.39 -42.90
N ALA A 661 -4.56 -27.44 -42.19
CA ALA A 661 -3.20 -27.99 -42.27
C ALA A 661 -2.79 -28.48 -43.68
N ASP A 662 -3.75 -28.73 -44.57
CA ASP A 662 -3.53 -29.06 -45.99
C ASP A 662 -3.28 -27.83 -46.88
N GLY A 663 -3.32 -26.63 -46.30
CA GLY A 663 -3.16 -25.36 -47.00
C GLY A 663 -4.40 -24.91 -47.77
N GLN A 664 -5.51 -25.65 -47.72
CA GLN A 664 -6.76 -25.28 -48.41
C GLN A 664 -7.66 -24.43 -47.49
N PRO A 665 -8.47 -23.51 -48.06
CA PRO A 665 -9.47 -22.78 -47.27
C PRO A 665 -10.45 -23.74 -46.58
N ILE A 666 -10.73 -23.49 -45.30
CA ILE A 666 -11.71 -24.30 -44.58
C ILE A 666 -13.13 -24.03 -45.09
N SER A 667 -13.97 -25.07 -45.17
CA SER A 667 -15.40 -24.90 -45.46
C SER A 667 -16.11 -24.26 -44.27
N ARG A 668 -16.85 -23.17 -44.51
CA ARG A 668 -17.66 -22.49 -43.48
C ARG A 668 -18.80 -23.35 -42.94
N ALA A 669 -19.35 -24.25 -43.76
CA ALA A 669 -20.48 -25.11 -43.39
C ALA A 669 -20.05 -26.42 -42.72
N ALA A 670 -18.80 -26.85 -42.90
CA ALA A 670 -18.30 -28.08 -42.28
C ALA A 670 -18.12 -27.91 -40.77
N THR A 671 -18.23 -29.02 -40.03
CA THR A 671 -17.96 -29.07 -38.59
C THR A 671 -16.52 -29.55 -38.36
N TYR A 672 -15.84 -28.93 -37.39
CA TYR A 672 -14.48 -29.22 -37.00
C TYR A 672 -14.40 -29.50 -35.51
N THR A 673 -13.54 -30.45 -35.14
CA THR A 673 -13.17 -30.66 -33.74
C THR A 673 -12.11 -29.66 -33.32
N VAL A 674 -12.39 -28.94 -32.23
CA VAL A 674 -11.58 -27.85 -31.69
C VAL A 674 -11.24 -28.15 -30.25
N THR A 675 -9.99 -27.89 -29.83
CA THR A 675 -9.58 -27.93 -28.43
C THR A 675 -9.26 -26.53 -27.93
N VAL A 676 -9.74 -26.20 -26.74
CA VAL A 676 -9.40 -24.98 -25.99
C VAL A 676 -9.22 -25.34 -24.52
N ASN A 677 -8.71 -24.44 -23.69
CA ASN A 677 -8.75 -24.63 -22.23
C ASN A 677 -10.17 -24.36 -21.68
N SER A 678 -10.46 -24.85 -20.47
CA SER A 678 -11.78 -24.76 -19.82
C SER A 678 -12.25 -23.32 -19.61
N PHE A 679 -11.33 -22.40 -19.32
CA PHE A 679 -11.58 -20.96 -19.25
C PHE A 679 -12.18 -20.42 -20.57
N LEU A 680 -11.52 -20.69 -21.70
CA LEU A 680 -12.01 -20.33 -23.03
C LEU A 680 -13.31 -21.06 -23.37
N ALA A 681 -13.43 -22.35 -23.04
CA ALA A 681 -14.64 -23.13 -23.31
C ALA A 681 -15.89 -22.56 -22.60
N ALA A 682 -15.69 -21.86 -21.48
CA ALA A 682 -16.73 -21.18 -20.73
C ALA A 682 -17.03 -19.75 -21.24
N GLY A 683 -16.33 -19.29 -22.30
CA GLY A 683 -16.46 -17.96 -22.88
C GLY A 683 -15.54 -16.90 -22.26
N GLY A 684 -14.54 -17.33 -21.47
CA GLY A 684 -13.53 -16.45 -20.90
C GLY A 684 -12.80 -15.61 -21.95
N ASP A 685 -12.25 -14.48 -21.54
CA ASP A 685 -11.64 -13.48 -22.42
C ASP A 685 -12.63 -13.00 -23.51
N ALA A 686 -13.94 -12.99 -23.23
CA ALA A 686 -15.01 -12.62 -24.17
C ALA A 686 -15.08 -13.45 -25.48
N PHE A 687 -14.51 -14.65 -25.52
CA PHE A 687 -14.64 -15.59 -26.64
C PHE A 687 -15.97 -16.35 -26.59
N THR A 688 -17.07 -15.61 -26.56
CA THR A 688 -18.43 -16.10 -26.26
C THR A 688 -18.96 -17.11 -27.27
N ILE A 689 -18.41 -17.16 -28.50
CA ILE A 689 -18.84 -18.15 -29.49
C ILE A 689 -18.54 -19.58 -29.04
N LEU A 690 -17.51 -19.78 -28.19
CA LEU A 690 -17.14 -21.08 -27.65
C LEU A 690 -18.24 -21.68 -26.78
N ILE A 691 -19.09 -20.85 -26.15
CA ILE A 691 -20.25 -21.29 -25.37
C ILE A 691 -21.21 -22.12 -26.24
N GLN A 692 -21.32 -21.80 -27.53
CA GLN A 692 -22.18 -22.51 -28.49
C GLN A 692 -21.56 -23.82 -29.02
N GLY A 693 -20.32 -24.13 -28.63
CA GLY A 693 -19.65 -25.37 -28.99
C GLY A 693 -20.38 -26.60 -28.48
N THR A 694 -20.55 -27.59 -29.35
CA THR A 694 -21.25 -28.85 -29.08
C THR A 694 -20.28 -30.00 -28.81
N ASP A 695 -20.76 -31.20 -28.49
CA ASP A 695 -19.96 -32.42 -28.28
C ASP A 695 -18.77 -32.25 -27.32
N ARG A 696 -19.01 -31.55 -26.21
CA ARG A 696 -17.96 -31.21 -25.25
C ARG A 696 -17.39 -32.46 -24.56
N VAL A 697 -16.07 -32.62 -24.63
CA VAL A 697 -15.32 -33.66 -23.93
C VAL A 697 -14.20 -32.99 -23.14
N VAL A 698 -14.22 -33.16 -21.82
CA VAL A 698 -13.17 -32.68 -20.92
C VAL A 698 -12.04 -33.70 -20.89
N GLY A 699 -10.81 -33.23 -21.06
CA GLY A 699 -9.57 -34.01 -21.04
C GLY A 699 -8.79 -33.81 -19.73
N PRO A 700 -7.48 -34.07 -19.73
CA PRO A 700 -6.61 -33.77 -18.60
C PRO A 700 -6.38 -32.25 -18.46
N THR A 701 -5.56 -31.86 -17.48
CA THR A 701 -5.12 -30.47 -17.35
C THR A 701 -4.28 -30.03 -18.56
N ASP A 702 -4.29 -28.73 -18.84
CA ASP A 702 -3.50 -28.10 -19.88
C ASP A 702 -1.98 -28.26 -19.63
N LEU A 703 -1.56 -28.20 -18.36
CA LEU A 703 -0.21 -28.54 -17.94
C LEU A 703 0.15 -30.00 -18.24
N ASP A 704 -0.71 -30.96 -17.90
CA ASP A 704 -0.45 -32.37 -18.21
C ASP A 704 -0.38 -32.61 -19.73
N ALA A 705 -1.21 -31.92 -20.51
CA ALA A 705 -1.14 -31.95 -21.96
C ALA A 705 0.22 -31.45 -22.47
N LEU A 706 0.73 -30.33 -21.94
CA LEU A 706 2.03 -29.78 -22.30
C LEU A 706 3.18 -30.72 -21.91
N ILE A 707 3.18 -31.24 -20.68
CA ILE A 707 4.18 -32.21 -20.20
C ILE A 707 4.22 -33.44 -21.10
N ASN A 708 3.06 -34.06 -21.33
CA ASN A 708 2.95 -35.28 -22.14
C ASN A 708 3.41 -35.05 -23.58
N TYR A 709 3.23 -33.83 -24.10
CA TYR A 709 3.69 -33.46 -25.43
C TYR A 709 5.20 -33.29 -25.46
N VAL A 710 5.78 -32.51 -24.53
CA VAL A 710 7.22 -32.28 -24.42
C VAL A 710 8.00 -33.59 -24.24
N GLU A 711 7.50 -34.52 -23.41
CA GLU A 711 8.13 -35.84 -23.19
C GLU A 711 8.19 -36.70 -24.48
N LYS A 712 7.31 -36.43 -25.45
CA LYS A 712 7.25 -37.15 -26.73
C LYS A 712 8.02 -36.44 -27.85
N LEU A 713 8.43 -35.19 -27.67
CA LEU A 713 9.17 -34.45 -28.69
C LEU A 713 10.62 -34.97 -28.79
N PRO A 714 11.23 -34.89 -29.99
CA PRO A 714 12.67 -35.06 -30.14
C PRO A 714 13.43 -34.11 -29.21
N GLN A 715 14.48 -34.61 -28.56
CA GLN A 715 15.27 -33.86 -27.59
C GLN A 715 16.67 -33.51 -28.15
N PRO A 716 17.19 -32.29 -27.94
CA PRO A 716 16.50 -31.17 -27.31
C PRO A 716 15.35 -30.64 -28.19
N PHE A 717 14.23 -30.27 -27.57
CA PHE A 717 13.05 -29.76 -28.28
C PHE A 717 13.19 -28.26 -28.57
N SER A 718 12.45 -27.79 -29.58
CA SER A 718 12.41 -26.37 -29.96
C SER A 718 11.01 -26.01 -30.43
N ALA A 719 10.64 -24.74 -30.31
CA ALA A 719 9.45 -24.18 -30.95
C ALA A 719 9.81 -22.87 -31.65
N SER A 720 9.10 -22.57 -32.74
CA SER A 720 9.34 -21.37 -33.55
C SER A 720 8.03 -20.76 -34.01
N ILE A 721 8.10 -19.50 -34.43
CA ILE A 721 7.05 -18.88 -35.23
C ILE A 721 7.08 -19.52 -36.61
N GLU A 722 5.94 -20.06 -37.06
CA GLU A 722 5.80 -20.84 -38.29
C GLU A 722 4.99 -20.09 -39.36
N ASN A 723 4.61 -18.83 -39.08
CA ASN A 723 3.69 -18.03 -39.89
C ASN A 723 2.30 -18.65 -39.99
N ARG A 724 1.82 -19.22 -38.88
CA ARG A 724 0.42 -19.67 -38.73
C ARG A 724 -0.53 -18.46 -38.75
N ILE A 725 -0.05 -17.29 -38.31
CA ILE A 725 -0.82 -16.04 -38.34
C ILE A 725 -0.11 -15.02 -39.22
N VAL A 726 -0.81 -14.51 -40.23
CA VAL A 726 -0.27 -13.54 -41.19
C VAL A 726 -1.06 -12.24 -41.15
N LYS A 727 -0.34 -11.12 -41.06
CA LYS A 727 -0.91 -9.76 -41.19
C LYS A 727 -0.67 -9.24 -42.61
N GLN A 728 -1.72 -8.79 -43.28
CA GLN A 728 -1.68 -8.15 -44.61
C GLN A 728 -1.28 -6.68 -44.56
#